data_AF-A0A9R1PG73-F1
#
_entry.id   AF-A0A9R1PG73-F1
#
_cell.length_a   1.000
_cell.length_b   1.000
_cell.length_c   1.000
_cell.angle_alpha   90.00
_cell.angle_beta   90.00
_cell.angle_gamma   90.00
#
_symmetry.space_group_name_H-M   'P 1'
#
loop_
_entity.id
_entity.type
_entity.pdbx_description
1 polymer ?
#
loop_
_entity_poly.entity_id
_entity_poly.type
_entity_poly.pdbx_seq_one_letter_code
_entity_poly.pdbx_strand_id
1 'polypeptide(L)'
;MVFLPQNENSLAEAKAAVEKVFTDEGLEVLGWRPVPFNLSVVGPNAKETMPNILQIFVRIAKEDDADDIERELYICRKLIERATKSASWADELYFCSLSSRTIIYKGMLRSEVLGQFYKDLQNELYKSPFAIYHRRFSTNTSPRWPLAQPMRLLGHNGEINTIQGNLNWMRSREATIQSPVWRGRENELRPFGDPKASDSANLDSAAELLLRSGRSPAEAMMMLVPEAYKNHPTLSVKYPEVIDFYEYYKGQMEAWDGPALLLFSDGRTVGACLDRNGLRPARYWKTSDGFVYVASEVGVIPMDESKVVMKGRLGPGMMITVDLETGQVLENTEVKKNVASAKPYGTWLQESTRSIKPVNFQSSPVMDNETILRHQQAFGYSSEDVQMVIETMASQGKEPTFCMGDDIPLAVLSQKPHMLFDYFKQRFAQVTNPAIDPLREGLVMSLEVNIGKRGNILEVGPENADQVTLSSPVLNEGELESLLKDPKLKPKVLSTYFNIRKGLDGSLENAIKALCEEADAAVRSGSQLLVLSDRSEALEPTRPAVPILLAVGAIHQHLIQNGLRMSASIVADTAQCFSTHQFACLIGYGASAICPYLALETCRQWRLSNKTVNLMRNGKMPTVTIEQAQRNFIKAVKSGLLKILSKMGISLLSSYCGAQIFEIYGLGQEVVDLAFCGSVSKIGGLTLNELGRETLSFWVRAFSEDTAKRLENFGFIQSRPGGEFHANNPEMSKLLHKAIREKSDNAYTIYQQHLASRPVNVLRDLVELKSERTPIPIGKVEPATSIVERFCTGGMSLGAISRETHEAIAIAMNRIGGKSNSGEGGETQSAGVPLQMLLMGILRHFLI
;
A
#
# COMPACT_ATOMS: atom_id res chain seq x y z
N MET A 1 27.04 17.45 11.67
CA MET A 1 26.44 18.50 10.81
C MET A 1 24.99 18.70 11.24
N VAL A 2 24.62 19.92 11.62
CA VAL A 2 23.31 20.23 12.23
C VAL A 2 22.70 21.45 11.54
N PHE A 3 21.42 21.36 11.22
CA PHE A 3 20.55 22.48 10.88
C PHE A 3 19.83 22.94 12.13
N LEU A 4 19.83 24.24 12.35
CA LEU A 4 19.31 24.89 13.55
C LEU A 4 18.34 26.03 13.17
N PRO A 5 17.48 26.46 14.12
CA PRO A 5 16.51 27.52 13.88
C PRO A 5 17.15 28.81 13.39
N GLN A 6 16.46 29.55 12.51
CA GLN A 6 16.96 30.84 12.00
C GLN A 6 16.96 31.93 13.08
N ASN A 7 15.96 31.91 13.96
CA ASN A 7 15.81 32.91 15.02
C ASN A 7 16.92 32.75 16.07
N GLU A 8 17.59 33.84 16.43
CA GLU A 8 18.73 33.84 17.38
C GLU A 8 18.38 33.28 18.77
N ASN A 9 17.18 33.55 19.29
CA ASN A 9 16.76 33.03 20.60
C ASN A 9 16.54 31.51 20.52
N SER A 10 15.80 31.06 19.50
CA SER A 10 15.57 29.63 19.26
C SER A 10 16.86 28.87 18.93
N LEU A 11 17.81 29.52 18.25
CA LEU A 11 19.15 28.99 18.00
C LEU A 11 19.92 28.76 19.31
N ALA A 12 19.92 29.74 20.20
CA ALA A 12 20.59 29.63 21.50
C ALA A 12 19.95 28.53 22.37
N GLU A 13 18.62 28.47 22.42
CA GLU A 13 17.87 27.42 23.11
C GLU A 13 18.18 26.02 22.53
N ALA A 14 18.19 25.89 21.21
CA ALA A 14 18.49 24.64 20.54
C ALA A 14 19.92 24.17 20.81
N LYS A 15 20.91 25.06 20.76
CA LYS A 15 22.30 24.74 21.13
C LYS A 15 22.41 24.28 22.58
N ALA A 16 21.79 25.01 23.50
CA ALA A 16 21.81 24.67 24.92
C ALA A 16 21.16 23.31 25.19
N ALA A 17 20.03 23.00 24.54
CA ALA A 17 19.38 21.71 24.65
C ALA A 17 20.27 20.56 24.12
N VAL A 18 20.94 20.76 22.99
CA VAL A 18 21.88 19.80 22.41
C VAL A 18 23.08 19.57 23.35
N GLU A 19 23.73 20.64 23.82
CA GLU A 19 24.88 20.58 24.74
C GLU A 19 24.53 19.92 26.07
N LYS A 20 23.32 20.19 26.58
CA LYS A 20 22.82 19.58 27.81
C LYS A 20 22.74 18.06 27.67
N VAL A 21 22.14 17.53 26.60
CA VAL A 21 22.05 16.07 26.41
C VAL A 21 23.43 15.44 26.29
N PHE A 22 24.35 16.05 25.53
CA PHE A 22 25.72 15.55 25.47
C PHE A 22 26.38 15.51 26.84
N THR A 23 26.21 16.56 27.65
CA THR A 23 26.76 16.63 29.01
C THR A 23 26.13 15.60 29.94
N ASP A 24 24.80 15.41 29.87
CA ASP A 24 24.05 14.42 30.65
C ASP A 24 24.49 12.98 30.33
N GLU A 25 24.85 12.70 29.07
CA GLU A 25 25.44 11.43 28.64
C GLU A 25 26.95 11.30 28.98
N GLY A 26 27.55 12.38 29.52
CA GLY A 26 28.95 12.44 29.91
C GLY A 26 29.91 12.57 28.72
N LEU A 27 29.43 13.14 27.61
CA LEU A 27 30.21 13.53 26.46
C LEU A 27 30.60 15.01 26.56
N GLU A 28 31.76 15.36 26.01
CA GLU A 28 32.25 16.73 26.07
C GLU A 28 32.09 17.43 24.72
N VAL A 29 31.39 18.57 24.74
CA VAL A 29 31.27 19.43 23.57
C VAL A 29 32.52 20.31 23.46
N LEU A 30 33.35 20.05 22.45
CA LEU A 30 34.56 20.83 22.17
C LEU A 30 34.24 22.21 21.58
N GLY A 31 33.11 22.31 20.87
CA GLY A 31 32.61 23.58 20.38
C GLY A 31 31.74 23.46 19.13
N TRP A 32 31.19 24.62 18.75
CA TRP A 32 30.40 24.79 17.54
C TRP A 32 31.18 25.58 16.49
N ARG A 33 31.13 25.12 15.24
CA ARG A 33 31.71 25.78 14.07
C ARG A 33 30.61 26.17 13.09
N PRO A 34 30.38 27.47 12.83
CA PRO A 34 29.59 27.91 11.70
C PRO A 34 30.19 27.38 10.38
N VAL A 35 29.37 26.73 9.55
CA VAL A 35 29.85 26.20 8.28
C VAL A 35 30.00 27.34 7.27
N PRO A 36 31.17 27.52 6.65
CA PRO A 36 31.36 28.60 5.69
C PRO A 36 30.61 28.31 4.38
N PHE A 37 29.64 29.17 4.05
CA PHE A 37 28.86 29.05 2.81
C PHE A 37 28.81 30.34 1.98
N ASN A 38 28.38 30.24 0.72
CA ASN A 38 28.15 31.34 -0.21
C ASN A 38 26.65 31.50 -0.53
N LEU A 39 26.02 32.56 -0.01
CA LEU A 39 24.58 32.81 -0.22
C LEU A 39 24.20 33.22 -1.65
N SER A 40 25.14 33.69 -2.47
CA SER A 40 24.84 34.22 -3.81
C SER A 40 24.28 33.18 -4.79
N VAL A 41 24.51 31.89 -4.51
CA VAL A 41 24.05 30.77 -5.36
C VAL A 41 22.73 30.16 -4.90
N VAL A 42 22.15 30.65 -3.79
CA VAL A 42 20.91 30.14 -3.21
C VAL A 42 19.72 30.86 -3.84
N GLY A 43 18.75 30.09 -4.36
CA GLY A 43 17.51 30.66 -4.90
C GLY A 43 16.63 31.31 -3.81
N PRO A 44 15.76 32.26 -4.16
CA PRO A 44 14.99 33.06 -3.19
C PRO A 44 14.17 32.19 -2.23
N ASN A 45 13.36 31.26 -2.75
CA ASN A 45 12.53 30.39 -1.91
C ASN A 45 13.35 29.48 -0.99
N ALA A 46 14.51 29.00 -1.45
CA ALA A 46 15.39 28.16 -0.63
C ALA A 46 16.06 28.98 0.49
N LYS A 47 16.34 30.26 0.22
CA LYS A 47 16.91 31.20 1.19
C LYS A 47 15.93 31.52 2.32
N GLU A 48 14.64 31.62 2.03
CA GLU A 48 13.59 31.85 3.05
C GLU A 48 13.53 30.74 4.09
N THR A 49 13.73 29.48 3.69
CA THR A 49 13.70 28.33 4.59
C THR A 49 15.08 27.82 5.00
N MET A 50 16.15 28.58 4.70
CA MET A 50 17.53 28.18 4.95
C MET A 50 17.83 28.15 6.45
N PRO A 51 18.21 27.00 7.04
CA PRO A 51 18.52 26.93 8.45
C PRO A 51 19.88 27.56 8.76
N ASN A 52 20.14 27.80 10.05
CA ASN A 52 21.50 28.00 10.51
C ASN A 52 22.28 26.68 10.38
N ILE A 53 23.40 26.69 9.67
CA ILE A 53 24.20 25.48 9.37
C ILE A 53 25.47 25.47 10.20
N LEU A 54 25.53 24.59 11.20
CA LEU A 54 26.65 24.48 12.12
C LEU A 54 27.18 23.03 12.20
N GLN A 55 28.44 22.89 12.55
CA GLN A 55 29.06 21.65 13.01
C GLN A 55 29.24 21.72 14.52
N ILE A 56 28.97 20.61 15.20
CA ILE A 56 29.32 20.40 16.59
C ILE A 56 30.45 19.38 16.64
N PHE A 57 31.47 19.66 17.45
CA PHE A 57 32.55 18.74 17.74
C PHE A 57 32.38 18.19 19.15
N VAL A 58 32.35 16.87 19.26
CA VAL A 58 32.09 16.17 20.52
C VAL A 58 33.22 15.17 20.75
N ARG A 59 33.78 15.18 21.95
CA ARG A 59 34.75 14.19 22.43
C ARG A 59 34.01 13.10 23.20
N ILE A 60 34.26 11.86 22.82
CA ILE A 60 33.75 10.65 23.48
C ILE A 60 34.93 9.98 24.16
N ALA A 61 34.92 9.96 25.49
CA ALA A 61 36.03 9.45 26.29
C ALA A 61 35.78 8.04 26.86
N LYS A 62 34.53 7.56 26.86
CA LYS A 62 34.12 6.32 27.52
C LYS A 62 34.24 5.08 26.63
N GLU A 63 34.26 5.25 25.31
CA GLU A 63 34.20 4.15 24.35
C GLU A 63 35.43 4.24 23.43
N ASP A 64 36.19 3.15 23.34
CA ASP A 64 37.38 3.04 22.47
C ASP A 64 37.05 2.37 21.12
N ASP A 65 35.98 1.57 21.09
CA ASP A 65 35.51 0.91 19.87
C ASP A 65 34.71 1.89 19.01
N ALA A 66 35.01 1.90 17.71
CA ALA A 66 34.41 2.84 16.80
C ALA A 66 32.92 2.55 16.52
N ASP A 67 32.44 1.30 16.64
CA ASP A 67 31.01 1.01 16.50
C ASP A 67 30.24 1.38 17.78
N ASP A 68 30.85 1.27 18.96
CA ASP A 68 30.31 1.80 20.23
C ASP A 68 30.20 3.33 20.19
N ILE A 69 31.22 4.02 19.70
CA ILE A 69 31.20 5.48 19.47
C ILE A 69 30.01 5.90 18.60
N GLU A 70 29.79 5.21 17.48
CA GLU A 70 28.70 5.53 16.58
C GLU A 70 27.31 5.24 17.19
N ARG A 71 27.20 4.19 18.02
CA ARG A 71 25.98 3.87 18.77
C ARG A 71 25.67 4.94 19.82
N GLU A 72 26.69 5.42 20.53
CA GLU A 72 26.53 6.49 21.53
C GLU A 72 26.05 7.79 20.87
N LEU A 73 26.60 8.15 19.71
CA LEU A 73 26.14 9.30 18.92
C LEU A 73 24.70 9.12 18.42
N TYR A 74 24.32 7.91 18.00
CA TYR A 74 22.95 7.59 17.64
C TYR A 74 21.99 7.78 18.82
N ILE A 75 22.32 7.25 20.00
CA ILE A 75 21.53 7.42 21.23
C ILE A 75 21.38 8.90 21.58
N CYS A 76 22.49 9.66 21.63
CA CYS A 76 22.46 11.09 21.91
C CYS A 76 21.53 11.84 20.96
N ARG A 77 21.57 11.53 19.67
CA ARG A 77 20.66 12.14 18.69
C ARG A 77 19.20 11.82 18.98
N LYS A 78 18.85 10.56 19.28
CA LYS A 78 17.48 10.17 19.63
C LYS A 78 17.00 10.87 20.91
N LEU A 79 17.87 11.01 21.91
CA LEU A 79 17.57 11.73 23.14
C LEU A 79 17.35 13.22 22.92
N ILE A 80 18.16 13.85 22.07
CA ILE A 80 17.98 15.26 21.69
C ILE A 80 16.63 15.45 20.96
N GLU A 81 16.33 14.61 19.95
CA GLU A 81 15.06 14.64 19.23
C GLU A 81 13.87 14.52 20.20
N ARG A 82 13.99 13.64 21.19
CA ARG A 82 12.95 13.44 22.21
C ARG A 82 12.84 14.62 23.19
N ALA A 83 13.96 15.13 23.69
CA ALA A 83 14.01 16.21 24.68
C ALA A 83 13.50 17.54 24.10
N THR A 84 13.64 17.73 22.79
CA THR A 84 13.26 18.97 22.10
C THR A 84 11.89 18.92 21.45
N LYS A 85 11.21 17.77 21.43
CA LYS A 85 9.96 17.54 20.68
C LYS A 85 8.83 18.54 20.94
N SER A 86 8.72 19.09 22.16
CA SER A 86 7.69 20.06 22.54
C SER A 86 8.12 21.53 22.33
N ALA A 87 9.36 21.78 21.93
CA ALA A 87 9.83 23.12 21.64
C ALA A 87 9.16 23.64 20.35
N SER A 88 8.85 24.94 20.31
CA SER A 88 8.24 25.58 19.14
C SER A 88 9.13 25.53 17.90
N TRP A 89 10.45 25.42 18.10
CA TRP A 89 11.47 25.34 17.06
C TRP A 89 11.92 23.91 16.74
N ALA A 90 11.30 22.88 17.31
CA ALA A 90 11.73 21.49 17.18
C ALA A 90 11.84 21.02 15.72
N ASP A 91 10.89 21.45 14.87
CA ASP A 91 10.86 21.10 13.44
C ASP A 91 12.02 21.72 12.64
N GLU A 92 12.73 22.71 13.19
CA GLU A 92 13.90 23.36 12.58
C GLU A 92 15.24 22.72 13.01
N LEU A 93 15.27 21.97 14.11
CA LEU A 93 16.45 21.22 14.56
C LEU A 93 16.56 19.91 13.78
N TYR A 94 17.60 19.77 12.96
CA TYR A 94 17.81 18.56 12.17
C TYR A 94 19.29 18.18 12.05
N PHE A 95 19.61 16.98 12.52
CA PHE A 95 20.93 16.39 12.32
C PHE A 95 21.02 15.76 10.93
N CYS A 96 21.79 16.40 10.04
CA CYS A 96 22.15 15.82 8.74
C CYS A 96 23.02 14.58 8.94
N SER A 97 24.01 14.70 9.81
CA SER A 97 24.87 13.60 10.26
C SER A 97 25.38 13.89 11.67
N LEU A 98 25.57 12.84 12.46
CA LEU A 98 26.29 12.87 13.73
C LEU A 98 27.06 11.56 13.83
N SER A 99 28.32 11.60 13.38
CA SER A 99 29.18 10.43 13.21
C SER A 99 30.64 10.87 13.26
N SER A 100 31.51 9.94 13.69
CA SER A 100 32.97 10.02 13.63
C SER A 100 33.52 9.58 12.27
N ARG A 101 32.72 8.87 11.46
CA ARG A 101 33.13 8.29 10.17
C ARG A 101 32.56 9.03 8.96
N THR A 102 31.35 9.56 9.07
CA THR A 102 30.63 10.16 7.93
C THR A 102 30.16 11.58 8.20
N ILE A 103 30.19 12.42 7.17
CA ILE A 103 29.65 13.78 7.21
C ILE A 103 28.86 14.08 5.94
N ILE A 104 27.71 14.73 6.10
CA ILE A 104 26.78 15.01 4.99
C ILE A 104 26.67 16.51 4.77
N TYR A 105 27.00 16.94 3.55
CA TYR A 105 26.76 18.29 3.05
C TYR A 105 25.61 18.26 2.05
N LYS A 106 24.46 18.83 2.42
CA LYS A 106 23.24 18.81 1.60
C LYS A 106 22.47 20.11 1.74
N GLY A 107 21.60 20.41 0.78
CA GLY A 107 20.75 21.59 0.85
C GLY A 107 19.77 21.70 -0.30
N MET A 108 18.91 22.72 -0.25
CA MET A 108 17.92 23.01 -1.30
C MET A 108 18.54 23.76 -2.47
N LEU A 109 19.45 23.06 -3.17
CA LEU A 109 20.32 23.62 -4.20
C LEU A 109 20.22 22.84 -5.51
N ARG A 110 20.63 23.46 -6.62
CA ARG A 110 20.99 22.72 -7.84
C ARG A 110 22.28 21.95 -7.59
N SER A 111 22.45 20.79 -8.22
CA SER A 111 23.65 19.95 -8.03
C SER A 111 24.94 20.71 -8.35
N GLU A 112 24.93 21.50 -9.43
CA GLU A 112 26.11 22.26 -9.92
C GLU A 112 26.64 23.32 -8.94
N VAL A 113 25.79 23.79 -8.01
CA VAL A 113 26.16 24.84 -7.06
C VAL A 113 26.50 24.31 -5.66
N LEU A 114 26.39 23.00 -5.40
CA LEU A 114 26.65 22.44 -4.06
C LEU A 114 28.09 22.74 -3.58
N GLY A 115 29.07 22.51 -4.44
CA GLY A 115 30.48 22.82 -4.16
C GLY A 115 30.77 24.32 -4.12
N GLN A 116 29.97 25.15 -4.80
CA GLN A 116 30.11 26.61 -4.73
C GLN A 116 29.48 27.18 -3.45
N PHE A 117 28.41 26.54 -2.97
CA PHE A 117 27.72 26.91 -1.74
C PHE A 117 28.56 26.57 -0.52
N TYR A 118 29.01 25.32 -0.36
CA TYR A 118 29.83 24.90 0.78
C TYR A 118 31.33 25.07 0.51
N LYS A 119 31.95 26.08 1.11
CA LYS A 119 33.39 26.37 0.89
C LYS A 119 34.30 25.24 1.37
N ASP A 120 33.87 24.48 2.37
CA ASP A 120 34.60 23.31 2.87
C ASP A 120 34.83 22.24 1.79
N LEU A 121 33.89 22.08 0.84
CA LEU A 121 34.01 21.10 -0.25
C LEU A 121 35.03 21.51 -1.33
N GLN A 122 35.49 22.76 -1.33
CA GLN A 122 36.53 23.26 -2.23
C GLN A 122 37.92 23.23 -1.57
N ASN A 123 38.00 22.84 -0.30
CA ASN A 123 39.25 22.82 0.45
C ASN A 123 40.04 21.54 0.14
N GLU A 124 41.32 21.65 -0.20
CA GLU A 124 42.21 20.51 -0.50
C GLU A 124 42.41 19.54 0.68
N LEU A 125 42.13 19.99 1.92
CA LEU A 125 42.12 19.15 3.11
C LEU A 125 40.90 18.22 3.15
N TYR A 126 39.83 18.50 2.39
CA TYR A 126 38.67 17.63 2.30
C TYR A 126 38.99 16.43 1.42
N LYS A 127 39.45 15.34 2.05
CA LYS A 127 39.77 14.06 1.39
C LYS A 127 38.83 12.97 1.90
N SER A 128 38.42 12.08 1.00
CA SER A 128 37.54 10.96 1.35
C SER A 128 37.85 9.74 0.47
N PRO A 129 37.82 8.51 1.02
CA PRO A 129 37.94 7.28 0.23
C PRO A 129 36.65 6.94 -0.53
N PHE A 130 35.52 7.57 -0.21
CA PHE A 130 34.25 7.36 -0.91
C PHE A 130 33.39 8.64 -0.97
N ALA A 131 32.39 8.66 -1.85
CA ALA A 131 31.37 9.70 -1.87
C ALA A 131 30.03 9.11 -2.32
N ILE A 132 28.94 9.51 -1.64
CA ILE A 132 27.56 9.28 -2.07
C ILE A 132 26.97 10.65 -2.43
N TYR A 133 26.41 10.77 -3.63
CA TYR A 133 25.73 11.97 -4.08
C TYR A 133 24.28 11.65 -4.44
N HIS A 134 23.40 12.63 -4.29
CA HIS A 134 21.99 12.47 -4.64
C HIS A 134 21.38 13.80 -5.10
N ARG A 135 20.51 13.73 -6.12
CA ARG A 135 19.68 14.86 -6.56
C ARG A 135 18.22 14.44 -6.55
N ARG A 136 17.43 15.08 -5.68
CA ARG A 136 16.01 14.79 -5.50
C ARG A 136 15.13 15.58 -6.48
N PHE A 137 14.09 14.93 -6.99
CA PHE A 137 12.93 15.58 -7.60
C PHE A 137 11.75 15.51 -6.62
N SER A 138 10.96 16.57 -6.50
CA SER A 138 9.87 16.67 -5.51
C SER A 138 8.56 17.01 -6.20
N THR A 139 7.45 16.51 -5.66
CA THR A 139 6.09 16.91 -6.06
C THR A 139 5.62 18.19 -5.35
N ASN A 140 6.41 18.72 -4.40
CA ASN A 140 6.13 19.98 -3.70
C ASN A 140 6.95 21.17 -4.25
N THR A 141 6.40 22.37 -4.10
CA THR A 141 7.06 23.63 -4.48
C THR A 141 7.74 24.33 -3.29
N SER A 142 7.36 23.99 -2.05
CA SER A 142 7.93 24.59 -0.83
C SER A 142 9.21 23.84 -0.39
N PRO A 143 10.38 24.50 -0.42
CA PRO A 143 11.66 23.85 -0.12
C PRO A 143 11.81 23.56 1.37
N ARG A 144 12.13 22.31 1.72
CA ARG A 144 12.48 21.88 3.08
C ARG A 144 13.87 21.26 3.09
N TRP A 145 14.83 21.95 3.70
CA TRP A 145 16.24 21.55 3.76
C TRP A 145 16.50 20.15 4.33
N PRO A 146 15.83 19.72 5.42
CA PRO A 146 15.99 18.37 5.96
C PRO A 146 15.70 17.24 4.95
N LEU A 147 14.80 17.48 3.99
CA LEU A 147 14.36 16.48 2.99
C LEU A 147 15.33 16.31 1.81
N ALA A 148 16.37 17.16 1.71
CA ALA A 148 17.47 16.88 0.80
C ALA A 148 18.17 15.58 1.21
N GLN A 149 18.83 14.94 0.24
CA GLN A 149 19.57 13.70 0.43
C GLN A 149 21.03 13.88 -0.01
N PRO A 150 22.00 13.08 0.47
CA PRO A 150 21.83 11.83 1.26
C PRO A 150 21.18 11.99 2.64
N MET A 151 20.56 10.91 3.11
CA MET A 151 20.23 10.68 4.52
C MET A 151 21.48 10.16 5.25
N ARG A 152 21.37 9.65 6.48
CA ARG A 152 22.55 9.37 7.34
C ARG A 152 23.37 8.22 6.80
N LEU A 153 22.69 7.20 6.30
CA LEU A 153 23.28 6.00 5.71
C LEU A 153 22.94 5.89 4.23
N LEU A 154 21.75 6.35 3.82
CA LEU A 154 21.18 6.07 2.50
C LEU A 154 21.13 7.29 1.56
N GLY A 155 21.40 7.05 0.28
CA GLY A 155 20.87 7.83 -0.84
C GLY A 155 19.83 6.99 -1.58
N HIS A 156 18.60 7.47 -1.71
CA HIS A 156 17.48 6.75 -2.28
C HIS A 156 16.89 7.50 -3.49
N ASN A 157 17.06 6.89 -4.66
CA ASN A 157 16.37 7.30 -5.88
C ASN A 157 15.21 6.34 -6.12
N GLY A 158 13.99 6.77 -5.81
CA GLY A 158 12.82 5.89 -5.84
C GLY A 158 11.66 6.41 -4.99
N GLU A 159 10.68 5.53 -4.75
CA GLU A 159 9.50 5.78 -3.90
C GLU A 159 9.09 4.46 -3.23
N ILE A 160 8.95 4.44 -1.90
CA ILE A 160 8.50 3.24 -1.16
C ILE A 160 6.97 3.22 -1.12
N ASN A 161 6.34 2.36 -1.94
CA ASN A 161 4.88 2.29 -2.09
C ASN A 161 4.18 1.54 -0.95
N THR A 162 4.92 0.84 -0.08
CA THR A 162 4.40 0.16 1.12
C THR A 162 4.62 0.92 2.41
N ILE A 163 5.06 2.19 2.35
CA ILE A 163 5.55 2.95 3.51
C ILE A 163 4.60 2.97 4.71
N GLN A 164 3.28 3.09 4.50
CA GLN A 164 2.31 3.09 5.59
C GLN A 164 2.28 1.76 6.34
N GLY A 165 2.34 0.63 5.61
CA GLY A 165 2.41 -0.70 6.21
C GLY A 165 3.71 -0.89 6.97
N ASN A 166 4.83 -0.49 6.37
CA ASN A 166 6.14 -0.59 7.00
C ASN A 166 6.20 0.20 8.31
N LEU A 167 5.65 1.43 8.35
CA LEU A 167 5.57 2.23 9.56
C LEU A 167 4.68 1.60 10.63
N ASN A 168 3.53 1.04 10.25
CA ASN A 168 2.63 0.36 11.17
C ASN A 168 3.31 -0.88 11.80
N TRP A 169 4.06 -1.62 11.00
CA TRP A 169 4.81 -2.79 11.45
C TRP A 169 6.03 -2.43 12.30
N MET A 170 6.76 -1.38 11.96
CA MET A 170 7.83 -0.85 12.81
C MET A 170 7.29 -0.37 14.16
N ARG A 171 6.14 0.33 14.16
CA ARG A 171 5.45 0.74 15.40
C ARG A 171 5.03 -0.47 16.24
N SER A 172 4.52 -1.52 15.60
CA SER A 172 4.13 -2.76 16.28
C SER A 172 5.31 -3.46 16.97
N ARG A 173 6.52 -3.28 16.42
CA ARG A 173 7.77 -3.85 16.96
C ARG A 173 8.35 -3.07 18.12
N GLU A 174 7.99 -1.79 18.28
CA GLU A 174 8.58 -0.92 19.28
C GLU A 174 8.58 -1.57 20.65
N ALA A 175 7.44 -2.12 21.09
CA ALA A 175 7.27 -2.72 22.41
C ALA A 175 8.11 -3.98 22.66
N THR A 176 8.51 -4.71 21.62
CA THR A 176 9.12 -6.05 21.74
C THR A 176 10.58 -6.11 21.30
N ILE A 177 11.08 -5.10 20.58
CA ILE A 177 12.47 -5.06 20.12
C ILE A 177 13.42 -4.86 21.32
N GLN A 178 14.45 -5.69 21.37
CA GLN A 178 15.52 -5.65 22.37
C GLN A 178 16.84 -6.04 21.70
N SER A 179 17.97 -5.52 22.18
CA SER A 179 19.27 -6.08 21.79
C SER A 179 20.31 -5.79 22.87
N PRO A 180 21.20 -6.76 23.22
CA PRO A 180 22.22 -6.56 24.24
C PRO A 180 23.12 -5.34 23.99
N VAL A 181 23.34 -4.98 22.72
CA VAL A 181 24.18 -3.82 22.34
C VAL A 181 23.62 -2.48 22.81
N TRP A 182 22.31 -2.42 23.12
CA TRP A 182 21.65 -1.22 23.63
C TRP A 182 21.69 -1.10 25.15
N ARG A 183 22.19 -2.11 25.87
CA ARG A 183 22.41 -2.08 27.33
C ARG A 183 21.15 -1.65 28.12
N GLY A 184 19.96 -2.03 27.66
CA GLY A 184 18.67 -1.71 28.30
C GLY A 184 18.05 -0.36 27.92
N ARG A 185 18.63 0.36 26.94
CA ARG A 185 18.20 1.71 26.51
C ARG A 185 17.23 1.72 25.31
N GLU A 186 16.65 0.58 24.93
CA GLU A 186 15.83 0.47 23.71
C GLU A 186 14.60 1.39 23.72
N ASN A 187 14.05 1.67 24.90
CA ASN A 187 12.93 2.61 25.07
C ASN A 187 13.30 4.06 24.70
N GLU A 188 14.58 4.42 24.74
CA GLU A 188 15.07 5.76 24.41
C GLU A 188 15.16 5.98 22.90
N LEU A 189 15.25 4.90 22.13
CA LEU A 189 15.41 4.90 20.68
C LEU A 189 14.07 5.07 19.93
N ARG A 190 12.94 4.93 20.64
CA ARG A 190 11.59 5.05 20.07
C ARG A 190 11.22 6.53 19.83
N PRO A 191 10.42 6.85 18.79
CA PRO A 191 9.89 5.93 17.78
C PRO A 191 10.91 5.59 16.69
N PHE A 192 10.72 4.44 16.03
CA PHE A 192 11.62 3.96 14.95
C PHE A 192 11.29 4.52 13.55
N GLY A 193 10.18 5.26 13.43
CA GLY A 193 9.78 5.98 12.23
C GLY A 193 8.92 7.19 12.56
N ASP A 194 8.77 8.08 11.59
CA ASP A 194 7.96 9.28 11.69
C ASP A 194 7.03 9.40 10.45
N PRO A 195 5.70 9.32 10.63
CA PRO A 195 4.74 9.52 9.54
C PRO A 195 4.85 10.87 8.83
N LYS A 196 5.47 11.88 9.44
CA LYS A 196 5.72 13.20 8.83
C LYS A 196 6.99 13.22 7.97
N ALA A 197 7.89 12.27 8.16
CA ALA A 197 9.13 12.17 7.39
C ALA A 197 8.87 11.54 6.01
N SER A 198 9.75 11.82 5.06
CA SER A 198 9.69 11.15 3.75
C SER A 198 9.90 9.65 3.89
N ASP A 199 9.36 8.89 2.96
CA ASP A 199 9.60 7.45 2.78
C ASP A 199 11.09 7.05 2.93
N SER A 200 11.97 7.80 2.28
CA SER A 200 13.42 7.60 2.23
C SER A 200 14.07 7.82 3.60
N ALA A 201 13.54 8.75 4.39
CA ALA A 201 14.04 9.04 5.73
C ALA A 201 13.61 7.96 6.73
N ASN A 202 12.41 7.40 6.54
CA ASN A 202 11.94 6.28 7.33
C ASN A 202 12.70 4.99 6.99
N LEU A 203 13.02 4.77 5.70
CA LEU A 203 13.89 3.65 5.31
C LEU A 203 15.30 3.80 5.89
N ASP A 204 15.87 5.01 5.87
CA ASP A 204 17.16 5.32 6.51
C ASP A 204 17.12 5.06 8.01
N SER A 205 16.04 5.47 8.70
CA SER A 205 15.84 5.20 10.14
C SER A 205 15.77 3.71 10.45
N ALA A 206 15.04 2.92 9.66
CA ALA A 206 14.95 1.48 9.82
C ALA A 206 16.31 0.79 9.56
N ALA A 207 17.02 1.22 8.52
CA ALA A 207 18.37 0.73 8.24
C ALA A 207 19.34 1.09 9.37
N GLU A 208 19.30 2.32 9.87
CA GLU A 208 20.16 2.77 10.96
C GLU A 208 19.92 1.98 12.24
N LEU A 209 18.66 1.68 12.58
CA LEU A 209 18.36 0.80 13.70
C LEU A 209 19.02 -0.58 13.53
N LEU A 210 18.92 -1.20 12.35
CA LEU A 210 19.53 -2.51 12.09
C LEU A 210 21.06 -2.46 12.18
N LEU A 211 21.68 -1.47 11.53
CA LEU A 211 23.14 -1.33 11.52
C LEU A 211 23.69 -1.06 12.92
N ARG A 212 23.08 -0.10 13.64
CA ARG A 212 23.49 0.21 15.01
C ARG A 212 23.16 -0.91 15.99
N SER A 213 22.34 -1.90 15.59
CA SER A 213 22.12 -3.12 16.35
C SER A 213 23.08 -4.27 15.95
N GLY A 214 24.09 -4.00 15.13
CA GLY A 214 25.16 -4.95 14.77
C GLY A 214 25.00 -5.65 13.42
N ARG A 215 24.07 -5.22 12.56
CA ARG A 215 23.93 -5.75 11.19
C ARG A 215 24.91 -5.08 10.24
N SER A 216 25.43 -5.83 9.28
CA SER A 216 26.18 -5.22 8.17
C SER A 216 25.24 -4.41 7.27
N PRO A 217 25.75 -3.40 6.53
CA PRO A 217 24.93 -2.65 5.58
C PRO A 217 24.26 -3.55 4.54
N ALA A 218 24.98 -4.56 4.04
CA ALA A 218 24.46 -5.49 3.06
C ALA A 218 23.32 -6.36 3.62
N GLU A 219 23.48 -6.87 4.83
CA GLU A 219 22.45 -7.65 5.52
C GLU A 219 21.18 -6.82 5.77
N ALA A 220 21.33 -5.59 6.25
CA ALA A 220 20.19 -4.71 6.49
C ALA A 220 19.41 -4.41 5.20
N MET A 221 20.11 -4.19 4.08
CA MET A 221 19.47 -4.00 2.78
C MET A 221 18.77 -5.27 2.29
N MET A 222 19.39 -6.45 2.47
CA MET A 222 18.75 -7.73 2.14
C MET A 222 17.50 -8.02 2.99
N MET A 223 17.46 -7.55 4.24
CA MET A 223 16.28 -7.66 5.12
C MET A 223 15.16 -6.69 4.70
N LEU A 224 15.49 -5.41 4.46
CA LEU A 224 14.50 -4.36 4.17
C LEU A 224 14.00 -4.41 2.72
N VAL A 225 14.89 -4.67 1.76
CA VAL A 225 14.62 -4.69 0.32
C VAL A 225 15.07 -6.02 -0.28
N PRO A 226 14.41 -7.15 0.10
CA PRO A 226 14.81 -8.48 -0.34
C PRO A 226 14.58 -8.68 -1.84
N GLU A 227 15.42 -9.51 -2.47
CA GLU A 227 15.25 -9.87 -3.87
C GLU A 227 14.05 -10.81 -4.10
N ALA A 228 13.58 -10.89 -5.35
CA ALA A 228 12.63 -11.93 -5.75
C ALA A 228 13.34 -13.30 -5.87
N TYR A 229 13.56 -13.96 -4.74
CA TYR A 229 14.40 -15.17 -4.66
C TYR A 229 13.69 -16.47 -5.07
N LYS A 230 12.35 -16.49 -5.07
CA LYS A 230 11.57 -17.69 -5.38
C LYS A 230 11.71 -18.08 -6.85
N ASN A 231 11.87 -19.39 -7.08
CA ASN A 231 12.08 -19.97 -8.41
C ASN A 231 13.30 -19.39 -9.15
N HIS A 232 14.25 -18.77 -8.44
CA HIS A 232 15.44 -18.20 -9.06
C HIS A 232 16.45 -19.33 -9.38
N PRO A 233 16.69 -19.67 -10.66
CA PRO A 233 17.45 -20.87 -11.01
C PRO A 233 18.88 -20.88 -10.45
N THR A 234 19.58 -19.74 -10.52
CA THR A 234 20.94 -19.62 -9.98
C THR A 234 21.00 -19.79 -8.47
N LEU A 235 20.09 -19.18 -7.71
CA LEU A 235 20.07 -19.30 -6.25
C LEU A 235 19.74 -20.74 -5.84
N SER A 236 18.73 -21.36 -6.45
CA SER A 236 18.30 -22.72 -6.09
C SER A 236 19.38 -23.78 -6.34
N VAL A 237 20.24 -23.60 -7.35
CA VAL A 237 21.27 -24.59 -7.69
C VAL A 237 22.62 -24.26 -7.04
N LYS A 238 23.01 -22.99 -6.95
CA LYS A 238 24.38 -22.59 -6.57
C LYS A 238 24.49 -21.95 -5.20
N TYR A 239 23.42 -21.35 -4.69
CA TYR A 239 23.43 -20.55 -3.46
C TYR A 239 22.16 -20.81 -2.61
N PRO A 240 21.86 -22.07 -2.24
CA PRO A 240 20.68 -22.39 -1.43
C PRO A 240 20.66 -21.66 -0.09
N GLU A 241 21.82 -21.36 0.49
CA GLU A 241 21.96 -20.58 1.72
C GLU A 241 21.31 -19.19 1.61
N VAL A 242 21.33 -18.58 0.43
CA VAL A 242 20.70 -17.27 0.17
C VAL A 242 19.17 -17.39 0.19
N ILE A 243 18.63 -18.50 -0.31
CA ILE A 243 17.19 -18.80 -0.20
C ILE A 243 16.83 -18.98 1.27
N ASP A 244 17.63 -19.74 2.02
CA ASP A 244 17.40 -19.96 3.45
C ASP A 244 17.41 -18.64 4.25
N PHE A 245 18.30 -17.71 3.91
CA PHE A 245 18.30 -16.36 4.49
C PHE A 245 16.96 -15.65 4.29
N TYR A 246 16.44 -15.59 3.06
CA TYR A 246 15.18 -14.89 2.80
C TYR A 246 13.96 -15.64 3.35
N GLU A 247 13.97 -16.98 3.29
CA GLU A 247 12.93 -17.82 3.89
C GLU A 247 12.88 -17.65 5.41
N TYR A 248 14.03 -17.44 6.06
CA TYR A 248 14.09 -17.03 7.45
C TYR A 248 13.43 -15.66 7.63
N TYR A 249 13.92 -14.61 6.95
CA TYR A 249 13.46 -13.24 7.21
C TYR A 249 12.04 -12.88 6.74
N LYS A 250 11.46 -13.61 5.77
CA LYS A 250 10.14 -13.28 5.19
C LYS A 250 9.00 -13.18 6.22
N GLY A 251 9.15 -13.91 7.34
CA GLY A 251 8.19 -13.96 8.44
C GLY A 251 8.38 -12.89 9.52
N GLN A 252 9.54 -12.22 9.55
CA GLN A 252 9.87 -11.22 10.57
C GLN A 252 10.00 -9.79 10.02
N MET A 253 10.38 -9.61 8.75
CA MET A 253 10.46 -8.30 8.10
C MET A 253 9.68 -8.33 6.78
N GLU A 254 8.67 -7.47 6.69
CA GLU A 254 8.01 -7.17 5.43
C GLU A 254 8.90 -6.32 4.51
N ALA A 255 8.79 -6.51 3.21
CA ALA A 255 9.59 -5.76 2.25
C ALA A 255 9.14 -4.29 2.19
N TRP A 256 10.12 -3.39 2.20
CA TRP A 256 9.97 -1.98 1.88
C TRP A 256 9.99 -1.85 0.36
N ASP A 257 8.83 -2.11 -0.25
CA ASP A 257 8.66 -2.29 -1.69
C ASP A 257 8.46 -0.96 -2.42
N GLY A 258 8.65 -0.99 -3.73
CA GLY A 258 8.61 0.16 -4.62
C GLY A 258 9.92 0.35 -5.39
N PRO A 259 9.94 1.22 -6.42
CA PRO A 259 11.17 1.50 -7.16
C PRO A 259 12.24 2.03 -6.22
N ALA A 260 13.43 1.43 -6.23
CA ALA A 260 14.53 1.90 -5.39
C ALA A 260 15.89 1.58 -6.02
N LEU A 261 16.70 2.62 -6.21
CA LEU A 261 18.15 2.52 -6.18
C LEU A 261 18.62 3.09 -4.85
N LEU A 262 19.22 2.22 -4.04
CA LEU A 262 19.80 2.59 -2.75
C LEU A 262 21.31 2.61 -2.88
N LEU A 263 21.91 3.74 -2.51
CA LEU A 263 23.33 3.88 -2.22
C LEU A 263 23.46 3.90 -0.70
N PHE A 264 24.36 3.13 -0.13
CA PHE A 264 24.46 3.01 1.33
C PHE A 264 25.90 2.96 1.82
N SER A 265 26.15 3.46 3.03
CA SER A 265 27.44 3.29 3.70
C SER A 265 27.35 3.44 5.22
N ASP A 266 28.18 2.69 5.95
CA ASP A 266 28.46 2.84 7.37
C ASP A 266 29.82 3.52 7.65
N GLY A 267 30.48 4.03 6.60
CA GLY A 267 31.83 4.60 6.64
C GLY A 267 32.97 3.58 6.50
N ARG A 268 32.69 2.28 6.54
CA ARG A 268 33.66 1.18 6.31
C ARG A 268 33.37 0.43 5.01
N THR A 269 32.09 0.20 4.74
CA THR A 269 31.57 -0.38 3.51
C THR A 269 30.76 0.66 2.77
N VAL A 270 30.90 0.75 1.45
CA VAL A 270 30.00 1.50 0.56
C VAL A 270 29.39 0.55 -0.45
N GLY A 271 28.11 0.71 -0.74
CA GLY A 271 27.43 -0.19 -1.67
C GLY A 271 26.23 0.42 -2.36
N ALA A 272 25.70 -0.36 -3.29
CA ALA A 272 24.47 -0.05 -3.98
C ALA A 272 23.61 -1.31 -4.14
N CYS A 273 22.30 -1.17 -4.02
CA CYS A 273 21.34 -2.23 -4.35
C CYS A 273 20.12 -1.68 -5.08
N LEU A 274 19.45 -2.57 -5.82
CA LEU A 274 18.17 -2.30 -6.47
C LEU A 274 17.02 -3.01 -5.76
N ASP A 275 15.84 -2.42 -5.90
CA ASP A 275 14.58 -3.07 -5.56
C ASP A 275 14.42 -4.40 -6.31
N ARG A 276 13.52 -5.23 -5.78
CA ARG A 276 13.22 -6.58 -6.26
C ARG A 276 12.86 -6.68 -7.76
N ASN A 277 12.38 -5.58 -8.36
CA ASN A 277 11.90 -5.51 -9.74
C ASN A 277 12.88 -4.74 -10.64
N GLY A 278 13.89 -4.08 -10.07
CA GLY A 278 14.90 -3.30 -10.80
C GLY A 278 14.30 -2.10 -11.52
N LEU A 279 13.38 -1.38 -10.87
CA LEU A 279 12.59 -0.30 -11.48
C LEU A 279 13.38 1.01 -11.65
N ARG A 280 14.60 1.07 -11.11
CA ARG A 280 15.52 2.20 -11.26
C ARG A 280 16.81 1.76 -11.94
N PRO A 281 17.41 2.61 -12.79
CA PRO A 281 18.65 2.27 -13.46
C PRO A 281 19.84 2.39 -12.50
N ALA A 282 20.76 1.43 -12.56
CA ALA A 282 22.04 1.48 -11.86
C ALA A 282 23.14 0.87 -12.73
N ARG A 283 24.15 1.68 -13.06
CA ARG A 283 25.31 1.32 -13.87
C ARG A 283 26.54 1.44 -13.01
N TYR A 284 27.48 0.51 -13.17
CA TYR A 284 28.74 0.57 -12.45
C TYR A 284 29.93 0.27 -13.36
N TRP A 285 31.09 0.79 -13.00
CA TRP A 285 32.34 0.48 -13.67
C TRP A 285 33.52 0.53 -12.72
N LYS A 286 34.51 -0.31 -13.00
CA LYS A 286 35.77 -0.40 -12.26
C LYS A 286 36.91 0.05 -13.15
N THR A 287 37.85 0.79 -12.59
CA THR A 287 39.06 1.24 -13.29
C THR A 287 40.33 0.58 -12.76
N SER A 288 41.39 0.58 -13.57
CA SER A 288 42.69 -0.01 -13.23
C SER A 288 43.42 0.72 -12.10
N ASP A 289 43.06 1.98 -11.82
CA ASP A 289 43.55 2.78 -10.69
C ASP A 289 42.68 2.61 -9.42
N GLY A 290 41.81 1.59 -9.38
CA GLY A 290 41.15 1.15 -8.15
C GLY A 290 39.85 1.86 -7.81
N PHE A 291 39.31 2.72 -8.68
CA PHE A 291 38.01 3.35 -8.45
C PHE A 291 36.85 2.44 -8.88
N VAL A 292 35.77 2.48 -8.10
CA VAL A 292 34.47 1.90 -8.43
C VAL A 292 33.45 3.03 -8.47
N TYR A 293 32.74 3.13 -9.58
CA TYR A 293 31.70 4.12 -9.79
C TYR A 293 30.36 3.43 -9.87
N VAL A 294 29.33 4.00 -9.24
CA VAL A 294 27.94 3.61 -9.39
C VAL A 294 27.11 4.85 -9.67
N ALA A 295 26.29 4.82 -10.73
CA ALA A 295 25.47 5.95 -11.13
C ALA A 295 24.16 5.49 -11.77
N SER A 296 23.14 6.36 -11.73
CA SER A 296 21.86 6.11 -12.41
C SER A 296 21.98 6.13 -13.94
N GLU A 297 23.03 6.76 -14.48
CA GLU A 297 23.28 6.92 -15.91
C GLU A 297 24.75 6.67 -16.25
N VAL A 298 25.04 6.43 -17.54
CA VAL A 298 26.41 6.37 -18.05
C VAL A 298 26.88 7.77 -18.47
N GLY A 299 28.18 8.07 -18.32
CA GLY A 299 28.75 9.34 -18.78
C GLY A 299 28.62 10.52 -17.80
N VAL A 300 28.34 10.25 -16.53
CA VAL A 300 28.18 11.29 -15.49
C VAL A 300 29.50 11.96 -15.06
N ILE A 301 30.64 11.33 -15.34
CA ILE A 301 31.99 11.85 -15.02
C ILE A 301 32.88 11.65 -16.26
N PRO A 302 33.68 12.66 -16.68
CA PRO A 302 34.69 12.49 -17.71
C PRO A 302 35.72 11.43 -17.28
N MET A 303 35.90 10.38 -18.08
CA MET A 303 36.76 9.25 -17.74
C MET A 303 37.63 8.83 -18.92
N ASP A 304 38.87 8.45 -18.62
CA ASP A 304 39.75 7.78 -19.58
C ASP A 304 39.28 6.32 -19.78
N GLU A 305 38.64 6.07 -20.92
CA GLU A 305 38.10 4.76 -21.30
C GLU A 305 39.19 3.66 -21.32
N SER A 306 40.48 4.01 -21.51
CA SER A 306 41.58 3.03 -21.50
C SER A 306 41.83 2.42 -20.11
N LYS A 307 41.39 3.09 -19.05
CA LYS A 307 41.52 2.60 -17.67
C LYS A 307 40.37 1.71 -17.23
N VAL A 308 39.28 1.62 -18.00
CA VAL A 308 38.10 0.87 -17.57
C VAL A 308 38.34 -0.62 -17.72
N VAL A 309 38.35 -1.34 -16.59
CA VAL A 309 38.55 -2.79 -16.56
C VAL A 309 37.23 -3.55 -16.60
N MET A 310 36.12 -2.92 -16.17
CA MET A 310 34.81 -3.54 -16.13
C MET A 310 33.69 -2.51 -16.24
N LYS A 311 32.64 -2.83 -16.99
CA LYS A 311 31.36 -2.10 -17.03
C LYS A 311 30.21 -3.08 -16.78
N GLY A 312 29.33 -2.75 -15.85
CA GLY A 312 28.20 -3.59 -15.45
C GLY A 312 26.94 -2.78 -15.18
N ARG A 313 25.88 -3.50 -14.80
CA ARG A 313 24.62 -2.93 -14.33
C ARG A 313 24.07 -3.80 -13.20
N LEU A 314 23.37 -3.17 -12.25
CA LEU A 314 22.56 -3.94 -11.30
C LEU A 314 21.23 -4.30 -11.99
N GLY A 315 20.84 -5.57 -11.88
CA GLY A 315 19.51 -6.04 -12.24
C GLY A 315 18.57 -6.08 -11.03
N PRO A 316 17.35 -6.61 -11.20
CA PRO A 316 16.37 -6.75 -10.12
C PRO A 316 16.96 -7.45 -8.89
N GLY A 317 16.85 -6.82 -7.72
CA GLY A 317 17.35 -7.31 -6.44
C GLY A 317 18.87 -7.45 -6.33
N MET A 318 19.65 -6.98 -7.30
CA MET A 318 21.11 -7.12 -7.28
C MET A 318 21.78 -6.04 -6.43
N MET A 319 22.98 -6.36 -5.93
CA MET A 319 23.80 -5.41 -5.17
C MET A 319 25.29 -5.53 -5.48
N ILE A 320 26.05 -4.50 -5.10
CA ILE A 320 27.52 -4.44 -5.14
C ILE A 320 28.00 -3.72 -3.88
N THR A 321 29.10 -4.18 -3.29
CA THR A 321 29.72 -3.53 -2.12
C THR A 321 31.22 -3.39 -2.30
N VAL A 322 31.79 -2.37 -1.67
CA VAL A 322 33.22 -2.12 -1.57
C VAL A 322 33.56 -1.97 -0.10
N ASP A 323 34.46 -2.81 0.37
CA ASP A 323 35.10 -2.67 1.69
C ASP A 323 36.27 -1.68 1.56
N LEU A 324 36.19 -0.56 2.28
CA LEU A 324 37.17 0.52 2.21
C LEU A 324 38.47 0.22 2.97
N GLU A 325 38.45 -0.75 3.89
CA GLU A 325 39.63 -1.16 4.65
C GLU A 325 40.47 -2.15 3.83
N THR A 326 39.82 -3.12 3.21
CA THR A 326 40.50 -4.15 2.40
C THR A 326 40.63 -3.80 0.92
N GLY A 327 39.85 -2.84 0.43
CA GLY A 327 39.74 -2.49 -0.99
C GLY A 327 39.00 -3.55 -1.82
N GLN A 328 38.36 -4.53 -1.18
CA GLN A 328 37.69 -5.62 -1.86
C GLN A 328 36.35 -5.14 -2.44
N VAL A 329 36.15 -5.43 -3.73
CA VAL A 329 34.88 -5.22 -4.43
C VAL A 329 34.17 -6.56 -4.53
N LEU A 330 32.97 -6.65 -3.97
CA LEU A 330 32.14 -7.85 -3.97
C LEU A 330 30.92 -7.62 -4.85
N GLU A 331 30.69 -8.53 -5.79
CA GLU A 331 29.49 -8.51 -6.64
C GLU A 331 28.33 -9.29 -6.00
N ASN A 332 27.14 -9.15 -6.58
CA ASN A 332 25.86 -9.63 -6.05
C ASN A 332 25.90 -11.01 -5.37
N THR A 333 26.40 -12.03 -6.07
CA THR A 333 26.40 -13.40 -5.54
C THR A 333 27.37 -13.59 -4.38
N GLU A 334 28.51 -12.90 -4.39
CA GLU A 334 29.51 -12.98 -3.32
C GLU A 334 29.02 -12.26 -2.07
N VAL A 335 28.44 -11.07 -2.23
CA VAL A 335 27.83 -10.32 -1.12
C VAL A 335 26.75 -11.15 -0.44
N LYS A 336 25.80 -11.67 -1.21
CA LYS A 336 24.67 -12.43 -0.68
C LYS A 336 25.10 -13.74 -0.03
N LYS A 337 26.06 -14.44 -0.63
CA LYS A 337 26.63 -15.66 -0.06
C LYS A 337 27.30 -15.37 1.29
N ASN A 338 28.08 -14.29 1.39
CA ASN A 338 28.75 -13.92 2.63
C ASN A 338 27.75 -13.62 3.75
N VAL A 339 26.70 -12.85 3.46
CA VAL A 339 25.63 -12.56 4.42
C VAL A 339 24.87 -13.83 4.81
N ALA A 340 24.46 -14.63 3.84
CA ALA A 340 23.65 -15.82 4.06
C ALA A 340 24.40 -16.94 4.78
N SER A 341 25.72 -17.03 4.61
CA SER A 341 26.57 -18.04 5.27
C SER A 341 26.95 -17.65 6.70
N ALA A 342 26.59 -16.46 7.17
CA ALA A 342 26.99 -15.98 8.50
C ALA A 342 26.33 -16.75 9.65
N LYS A 343 25.16 -17.37 9.40
CA LYS A 343 24.36 -18.11 10.39
C LYS A 343 23.72 -19.34 9.74
N PRO A 344 23.38 -20.39 10.51
CA PRO A 344 22.81 -21.63 9.98
C PRO A 344 21.29 -21.51 9.73
N TYR A 345 20.87 -20.57 8.88
CA TYR A 345 19.46 -20.29 8.60
C TYR A 345 18.69 -21.54 8.14
N GLY A 346 19.27 -22.35 7.24
CA GLY A 346 18.65 -23.57 6.73
C GLY A 346 18.38 -24.61 7.81
N THR A 347 19.28 -24.76 8.79
CA THR A 347 19.10 -25.67 9.94
C THR A 347 17.91 -25.22 10.78
N TRP A 348 17.83 -23.93 11.14
CA TRP A 348 16.72 -23.40 11.92
C TRP A 348 15.38 -23.53 11.21
N LEU A 349 15.35 -23.33 9.89
CA LEU A 349 14.16 -23.51 9.08
C LEU A 349 13.68 -24.97 9.11
N GLN A 350 14.59 -25.93 8.94
CA GLN A 350 14.27 -27.36 8.98
C GLN A 350 13.73 -27.82 10.34
N GLU A 351 14.25 -27.26 11.42
CA GLU A 351 13.87 -27.62 12.79
C GLU A 351 12.57 -26.95 13.26
N SER A 352 12.27 -25.73 12.80
CA SER A 352 11.23 -24.88 13.40
C SER A 352 10.04 -24.56 12.48
N THR A 353 10.26 -24.49 11.16
CA THR A 353 9.21 -24.05 10.22
C THR A 353 8.14 -25.12 10.10
N ARG A 354 6.89 -24.71 10.26
CA ARG A 354 5.72 -25.57 10.00
C ARG A 354 5.04 -25.11 8.72
N SER A 355 4.54 -26.05 7.93
CA SER A 355 3.71 -25.77 6.75
C SER A 355 2.43 -26.59 6.83
N ILE A 356 1.29 -25.99 6.48
CA ILE A 356 0.05 -26.74 6.36
C ILE A 356 0.03 -27.45 5.01
N LYS A 357 -0.24 -28.75 5.04
CA LYS A 357 -0.48 -29.52 3.82
C LYS A 357 -1.84 -29.13 3.24
N PRO A 358 -1.97 -28.96 1.91
CA PRO A 358 -3.26 -28.69 1.29
C PRO A 358 -4.30 -29.73 1.71
N VAL A 359 -5.44 -29.27 2.22
CA VAL A 359 -6.55 -30.13 2.64
C VAL A 359 -7.59 -30.19 1.53
N ASN A 360 -8.23 -31.36 1.38
CA ASN A 360 -9.30 -31.52 0.41
C ASN A 360 -10.49 -30.62 0.75
N PHE A 361 -11.11 -30.05 -0.28
CA PHE A 361 -12.37 -29.34 -0.14
C PHE A 361 -13.49 -30.31 0.24
N GLN A 362 -14.52 -29.77 0.90
CA GLN A 362 -15.73 -30.53 1.18
C GLN A 362 -16.42 -30.93 -0.13
N SER A 363 -16.88 -32.18 -0.19
CA SER A 363 -17.50 -32.78 -1.38
C SER A 363 -19.03 -32.68 -1.41
N SER A 364 -19.65 -32.16 -0.33
CA SER A 364 -21.09 -31.95 -0.22
C SER A 364 -21.41 -30.64 0.51
N PRO A 365 -22.61 -30.07 0.28
CA PRO A 365 -23.13 -29.00 1.12
C PRO A 365 -23.23 -29.44 2.58
N VAL A 366 -23.09 -28.47 3.49
CA VAL A 366 -23.22 -28.68 4.95
C VAL A 366 -24.50 -28.04 5.47
N MET A 367 -24.99 -27.00 4.80
CA MET A 367 -26.25 -26.34 5.14
C MET A 367 -27.38 -26.81 4.22
N ASP A 368 -28.61 -26.84 4.72
CA ASP A 368 -29.78 -26.95 3.84
C ASP A 368 -30.11 -25.62 3.16
N ASN A 369 -31.06 -25.64 2.23
CA ASN A 369 -31.43 -24.48 1.40
C ASN A 369 -32.03 -23.31 2.22
N GLU A 370 -32.77 -23.60 3.28
CA GLU A 370 -33.38 -22.55 4.12
C GLU A 370 -32.30 -21.88 4.97
N THR A 371 -31.43 -22.69 5.55
CA THR A 371 -30.33 -22.26 6.41
C THR A 371 -29.34 -21.40 5.63
N ILE A 372 -28.87 -21.84 4.46
CA ILE A 372 -27.94 -21.03 3.66
C ILE A 372 -28.58 -19.71 3.22
N LEU A 373 -29.85 -19.72 2.79
CA LEU A 373 -30.54 -18.52 2.35
C LEU A 373 -30.66 -17.50 3.49
N ARG A 374 -31.02 -17.96 4.69
CA ARG A 374 -31.07 -17.11 5.89
C ARG A 374 -29.71 -16.52 6.22
N HIS A 375 -28.64 -17.32 6.16
CA HIS A 375 -27.28 -16.82 6.37
C HIS A 375 -26.87 -15.80 5.30
N GLN A 376 -27.07 -16.10 4.02
CA GLN A 376 -26.78 -15.18 2.93
C GLN A 376 -27.49 -13.83 3.12
N GLN A 377 -28.77 -13.83 3.47
CA GLN A 377 -29.51 -12.60 3.76
C GLN A 377 -28.96 -11.84 4.97
N ALA A 378 -28.70 -12.55 6.07
CA ALA A 378 -28.21 -11.95 7.31
C ALA A 378 -26.85 -11.27 7.15
N PHE A 379 -26.00 -11.83 6.29
CA PHE A 379 -24.67 -11.32 5.98
C PHE A 379 -24.62 -10.40 4.75
N GLY A 380 -25.78 -10.05 4.16
CA GLY A 380 -25.89 -9.01 3.13
C GLY A 380 -25.70 -9.47 1.69
N TYR A 381 -25.69 -10.78 1.41
CA TYR A 381 -25.60 -11.28 0.04
C TYR A 381 -26.84 -10.88 -0.76
N SER A 382 -26.61 -10.37 -1.95
CA SER A 382 -27.66 -10.14 -2.95
C SER A 382 -27.68 -11.24 -4.01
N SER A 383 -28.76 -11.26 -4.79
CA SER A 383 -28.85 -12.11 -5.98
C SER A 383 -27.78 -11.79 -7.01
N GLU A 384 -27.31 -10.54 -7.11
CA GLU A 384 -26.24 -10.15 -8.04
C GLU A 384 -24.88 -10.64 -7.57
N ASP A 385 -24.61 -10.58 -6.26
CA ASP A 385 -23.37 -11.11 -5.66
C ASP A 385 -23.22 -12.60 -5.96
N VAL A 386 -24.28 -13.37 -5.77
CA VAL A 386 -24.22 -14.81 -6.07
C VAL A 386 -24.08 -15.00 -7.59
N GLN A 387 -25.04 -14.52 -8.38
CA GLN A 387 -25.16 -14.88 -9.80
C GLN A 387 -24.07 -14.29 -10.69
N MET A 388 -23.63 -13.07 -10.43
CA MET A 388 -22.66 -12.38 -11.28
C MET A 388 -21.23 -12.53 -10.76
N VAL A 389 -21.04 -12.62 -9.43
CA VAL A 389 -19.70 -12.67 -8.82
C VAL A 389 -19.31 -14.11 -8.47
N ILE A 390 -19.98 -14.75 -7.52
CA ILE A 390 -19.59 -16.07 -7.01
C ILE A 390 -19.71 -17.16 -8.08
N GLU A 391 -20.82 -17.23 -8.81
CA GLU A 391 -21.02 -18.24 -9.86
C GLU A 391 -19.97 -18.13 -10.97
N THR A 392 -19.60 -16.90 -11.36
CA THR A 392 -18.55 -16.66 -12.37
C THR A 392 -17.19 -17.14 -11.88
N MET A 393 -16.83 -16.80 -10.64
CA MET A 393 -15.57 -17.24 -10.03
C MET A 393 -15.52 -18.75 -9.87
N ALA A 394 -16.60 -19.38 -9.42
CA ALA A 394 -16.69 -20.83 -9.24
C ALA A 394 -16.67 -21.60 -10.57
N SER A 395 -17.30 -21.07 -11.61
CA SER A 395 -17.33 -21.72 -12.93
C SER A 395 -16.02 -21.57 -13.72
N GLN A 396 -15.42 -20.38 -13.72
CA GLN A 396 -14.31 -20.04 -14.61
C GLN A 396 -12.95 -19.90 -13.92
N GLY A 397 -12.92 -19.76 -12.60
CA GLY A 397 -11.71 -19.47 -11.85
C GLY A 397 -11.13 -18.08 -12.13
N LYS A 398 -11.98 -17.13 -12.53
CA LYS A 398 -11.66 -15.73 -12.81
C LYS A 398 -12.77 -14.84 -12.24
N GLU A 399 -12.42 -13.64 -11.82
CA GLU A 399 -13.43 -12.64 -11.44
C GLU A 399 -14.26 -12.19 -12.67
N PRO A 400 -15.50 -11.71 -12.47
CA PRO A 400 -16.32 -11.25 -13.58
C PRO A 400 -15.71 -10.02 -14.27
N THR A 401 -15.89 -9.95 -15.59
CA THR A 401 -15.64 -8.74 -16.37
C THR A 401 -16.96 -8.04 -16.62
N PHE A 402 -16.96 -6.70 -16.51
CA PHE A 402 -18.12 -5.85 -16.79
C PHE A 402 -17.70 -4.65 -17.64
N CYS A 403 -18.64 -3.79 -18.02
CA CYS A 403 -18.40 -2.62 -18.87
C CYS A 403 -19.23 -1.41 -18.39
N MET A 404 -18.95 -0.23 -18.96
CA MET A 404 -19.45 1.07 -18.50
C MET A 404 -18.87 1.50 -17.14
N GLY A 405 -19.22 2.70 -16.68
CA GLY A 405 -18.80 3.25 -15.40
C GLY A 405 -19.73 2.87 -14.25
N ASP A 406 -19.23 3.00 -13.03
CA ASP A 406 -20.03 2.95 -11.81
C ASP A 406 -20.89 4.22 -11.73
N ASP A 407 -22.20 4.07 -11.93
CA ASP A 407 -23.14 5.17 -12.04
C ASP A 407 -24.26 5.16 -10.98
N ILE A 408 -24.10 4.31 -9.95
CA ILE A 408 -24.92 4.30 -8.73
C ILE A 408 -24.40 5.32 -7.69
N PRO A 409 -25.16 5.62 -6.62
CA PRO A 409 -24.69 6.50 -5.57
C PRO A 409 -23.47 5.94 -4.84
N LEU A 410 -22.65 6.82 -4.25
CA LEU A 410 -21.69 6.39 -3.22
C LEU A 410 -22.46 5.69 -2.09
N ALA A 411 -21.87 4.68 -1.45
CA ALA A 411 -22.53 3.89 -0.39
C ALA A 411 -23.20 4.77 0.68
N VAL A 412 -22.51 5.82 1.14
CA VAL A 412 -23.03 6.79 2.13
C VAL A 412 -24.22 7.64 1.64
N LEU A 413 -24.42 7.76 0.33
CA LEU A 413 -25.52 8.50 -0.31
C LEU A 413 -26.65 7.57 -0.76
N SER A 414 -26.42 6.26 -0.78
CA SER A 414 -27.39 5.27 -1.21
C SER A 414 -28.58 5.19 -0.25
N GLN A 415 -29.74 4.84 -0.80
CA GLN A 415 -30.94 4.49 -0.04
C GLN A 415 -31.05 2.99 0.24
N LYS A 416 -30.16 2.19 -0.35
CA LYS A 416 -30.06 0.74 -0.16
C LYS A 416 -28.96 0.45 0.86
N PRO A 417 -29.09 -0.61 1.66
CA PRO A 417 -28.05 -0.94 2.64
C PRO A 417 -26.80 -1.46 1.94
N HIS A 418 -25.64 -0.95 2.35
CA HIS A 418 -24.34 -1.38 1.85
C HIS A 418 -23.58 -2.19 2.89
N MET A 419 -22.68 -3.06 2.41
CA MET A 419 -21.71 -3.68 3.31
C MET A 419 -20.61 -2.68 3.62
N LEU A 420 -20.01 -2.79 4.81
CA LEU A 420 -18.94 -1.88 5.25
C LEU A 420 -17.78 -1.77 4.24
N PHE A 421 -17.54 -2.82 3.47
CA PHE A 421 -16.53 -2.84 2.41
C PHE A 421 -16.72 -1.77 1.32
N ASP A 422 -17.95 -1.39 1.00
CA ASP A 422 -18.27 -0.51 -0.13
C ASP A 422 -17.81 0.95 0.08
N TYR A 423 -17.58 1.31 1.34
CA TYR A 423 -17.04 2.60 1.80
C TYR A 423 -15.53 2.74 1.56
N PHE A 424 -14.82 1.65 1.22
CA PHE A 424 -13.38 1.64 1.01
C PHE A 424 -13.04 1.62 -0.48
N LYS A 425 -12.33 2.63 -0.98
CA LYS A 425 -11.87 2.68 -2.36
C LYS A 425 -10.39 2.31 -2.42
N GLN A 426 -10.05 1.36 -3.28
CA GLN A 426 -8.65 0.93 -3.47
C GLN A 426 -7.81 2.10 -3.99
N ARG A 427 -6.70 2.40 -3.31
CA ARG A 427 -5.70 3.33 -3.84
C ARG A 427 -4.91 2.64 -4.95
N PHE A 428 -4.37 3.43 -5.87
CA PHE A 428 -3.55 2.95 -6.96
C PHE A 428 -2.46 3.97 -7.30
N ALA A 429 -1.38 3.50 -7.91
CA ALA A 429 -0.22 4.32 -8.24
C ALA A 429 -0.45 5.09 -9.54
N GLN A 430 0.02 6.34 -9.57
CA GLN A 430 0.01 7.19 -10.76
C GLN A 430 1.26 8.08 -10.76
N VAL A 431 2.05 8.01 -11.83
CA VAL A 431 3.26 8.83 -12.08
C VAL A 431 4.42 8.59 -11.12
N THR A 432 4.22 8.67 -9.81
CA THR A 432 5.26 8.57 -8.77
C THR A 432 5.96 7.21 -8.77
N ASN A 433 5.19 6.15 -8.98
CA ASN A 433 5.67 4.79 -9.11
C ASN A 433 4.80 4.02 -10.12
N PRO A 434 5.34 3.00 -10.80
CA PRO A 434 4.59 2.19 -11.74
C PRO A 434 3.75 1.12 -11.03
N ALA A 435 2.63 0.75 -11.66
CA ALA A 435 1.95 -0.51 -11.36
C ALA A 435 2.74 -1.70 -11.93
N ILE A 436 2.49 -2.90 -11.41
CA ILE A 436 3.09 -4.16 -11.88
C ILE A 436 2.08 -4.93 -12.75
N ASP A 437 2.56 -5.70 -13.74
CA ASP A 437 1.71 -6.64 -14.48
C ASP A 437 1.58 -7.97 -13.70
N PRO A 438 0.42 -8.27 -13.08
CA PRO A 438 0.27 -9.45 -12.24
C PRO A 438 0.21 -10.76 -13.06
N LEU A 439 0.10 -10.67 -14.39
CA LEU A 439 0.05 -11.80 -15.29
C LEU A 439 1.43 -12.11 -15.88
N ARG A 440 2.13 -11.10 -16.39
CA ARG A 440 3.43 -11.25 -17.06
C ARG A 440 4.60 -11.23 -16.08
N GLU A 441 4.47 -10.48 -15.00
CA GLU A 441 5.52 -10.30 -13.98
C GLU A 441 5.14 -10.99 -12.65
N GLY A 442 4.08 -11.82 -12.64
CA GLY A 442 3.58 -12.49 -11.43
C GLY A 442 4.60 -13.36 -10.69
N LEU A 443 5.72 -13.72 -11.34
CA LEU A 443 6.86 -14.43 -10.76
C LEU A 443 7.62 -13.62 -9.69
N VAL A 444 7.51 -12.28 -9.70
CA VAL A 444 8.02 -11.43 -8.62
C VAL A 444 6.98 -11.24 -7.51
N MET A 445 5.76 -11.75 -7.63
CA MET A 445 4.70 -11.52 -6.65
C MET A 445 4.51 -12.73 -5.73
N SER A 446 4.00 -12.52 -4.52
CA SER A 446 3.69 -13.62 -3.61
C SER A 446 2.50 -13.33 -2.69
N LEU A 447 1.66 -14.35 -2.51
CA LEU A 447 0.55 -14.36 -1.57
C LEU A 447 0.86 -15.18 -0.30
N GLU A 448 2.11 -15.59 -0.10
CA GLU A 448 2.46 -16.33 1.11
C GLU A 448 2.27 -15.51 2.38
N VAL A 449 1.90 -16.22 3.44
CA VAL A 449 1.63 -15.65 4.76
C VAL A 449 2.30 -16.51 5.82
N ASN A 450 2.89 -15.87 6.82
CA ASN A 450 3.40 -16.52 8.02
C ASN A 450 2.44 -16.26 9.19
N ILE A 451 1.98 -17.33 9.83
CA ILE A 451 1.05 -17.33 10.97
C ILE A 451 1.81 -17.66 12.25
N GLY A 452 1.53 -16.89 13.31
CA GLY A 452 2.08 -17.05 14.64
C GLY A 452 2.75 -15.78 15.16
N LYS A 453 3.55 -15.94 16.22
CA LYS A 453 4.37 -14.86 16.78
C LYS A 453 5.44 -14.44 15.77
N ARG A 454 5.66 -13.15 15.63
CA ARG A 454 6.78 -12.56 14.89
C ARG A 454 7.90 -12.25 15.88
N GLY A 455 9.09 -12.76 15.58
CA GLY A 455 10.26 -12.67 16.44
C GLY A 455 10.92 -11.29 16.47
N ASN A 456 12.00 -11.17 17.24
CA ASN A 456 12.76 -9.94 17.39
C ASN A 456 13.72 -9.78 16.20
N ILE A 457 13.56 -8.70 15.43
CA ILE A 457 14.38 -8.46 14.22
C ILE A 457 15.83 -8.05 14.52
N LEU A 458 16.15 -7.68 15.77
CA LEU A 458 17.51 -7.30 16.13
C LEU A 458 18.38 -8.49 16.55
N GLU A 459 17.76 -9.57 17.02
CA GLU A 459 18.45 -10.79 17.44
C GLU A 459 18.26 -11.92 16.43
N VAL A 460 19.26 -12.79 16.28
CA VAL A 460 19.15 -13.97 15.41
C VAL A 460 19.11 -15.24 16.25
N GLY A 461 18.05 -16.02 16.06
CA GLY A 461 17.94 -17.35 16.63
C GLY A 461 16.88 -18.21 15.95
N PRO A 462 16.83 -19.52 16.28
CA PRO A 462 15.85 -20.46 15.74
C PRO A 462 14.40 -20.07 16.05
N GLU A 463 14.15 -19.36 17.15
CA GLU A 463 12.82 -18.93 17.60
C GLU A 463 12.12 -18.01 16.58
N ASN A 464 12.87 -17.27 15.77
CA ASN A 464 12.31 -16.40 14.74
C ASN A 464 11.70 -17.21 13.58
N ALA A 465 12.16 -18.45 13.36
CA ALA A 465 11.65 -19.34 12.32
C ALA A 465 10.40 -20.14 12.76
N ASP A 466 9.96 -20.03 14.02
CA ASP A 466 8.91 -20.87 14.62
C ASP A 466 7.47 -20.47 14.22
N GLN A 467 7.20 -20.37 12.91
CA GLN A 467 5.92 -19.94 12.34
C GLN A 467 5.29 -21.01 11.44
N VAL A 468 3.99 -20.88 11.19
CA VAL A 468 3.26 -21.69 10.20
C VAL A 468 3.18 -20.93 8.88
N THR A 469 3.78 -21.46 7.82
CA THR A 469 3.72 -20.88 6.47
C THR A 469 2.47 -21.37 5.73
N LEU A 470 1.74 -20.43 5.14
CA LEU A 470 0.62 -20.64 4.24
C LEU A 470 0.98 -20.19 2.82
N SER A 471 0.56 -20.94 1.82
CA SER A 471 0.76 -20.59 0.40
C SER A 471 -0.10 -19.40 -0.08
N SER A 472 -1.14 -19.04 0.70
CA SER A 472 -2.12 -18.01 0.38
C SER A 472 -2.84 -17.57 1.65
N PRO A 473 -3.40 -16.34 1.69
CA PRO A 473 -4.29 -15.91 2.78
C PRO A 473 -5.68 -16.54 2.70
N VAL A 474 -6.04 -17.29 1.65
CA VAL A 474 -7.40 -17.82 1.47
C VAL A 474 -7.39 -19.28 1.90
N LEU A 475 -8.11 -19.57 2.98
CA LEU A 475 -8.20 -20.89 3.60
C LEU A 475 -9.50 -21.57 3.19
N ASN A 476 -9.46 -22.87 2.93
CA ASN A 476 -10.65 -23.70 3.04
C ASN A 476 -10.91 -24.13 4.50
N GLU A 477 -12.05 -24.74 4.76
CA GLU A 477 -12.46 -25.13 6.11
C GLU A 477 -11.47 -26.12 6.76
N GLY A 478 -10.94 -27.07 6.00
CA GLY A 478 -9.98 -28.06 6.50
C GLY A 478 -8.59 -27.48 6.83
N GLU A 479 -8.15 -26.47 6.08
CA GLU A 479 -6.93 -25.72 6.38
C GLU A 479 -7.09 -24.89 7.67
N LEU A 480 -8.25 -24.26 7.87
CA LEU A 480 -8.58 -23.59 9.14
C LEU A 480 -8.61 -24.57 10.31
N GLU A 481 -9.23 -25.74 10.16
CA GLU A 481 -9.21 -26.78 11.19
C GLU A 481 -7.79 -27.25 11.53
N SER A 482 -6.89 -27.27 10.54
CA SER A 482 -5.49 -27.63 10.75
C SER A 482 -4.77 -26.58 11.59
N LEU A 483 -5.03 -25.29 11.36
CA LEU A 483 -4.54 -24.20 12.21
C LEU A 483 -5.08 -24.31 13.64
N LEU A 484 -6.37 -24.61 13.80
CA LEU A 484 -7.02 -24.75 15.11
C LEU A 484 -6.43 -25.89 15.96
N LYS A 485 -5.82 -26.89 15.32
CA LYS A 485 -5.19 -28.04 15.97
C LYS A 485 -3.68 -27.85 16.21
N ASP A 486 -3.07 -26.76 15.77
CA ASP A 486 -1.64 -26.52 15.97
C ASP A 486 -1.34 -26.20 17.46
N PRO A 487 -0.55 -27.04 18.16
CA PRO A 487 -0.32 -26.90 19.59
C PRO A 487 0.54 -25.69 19.97
N LYS A 488 1.37 -25.19 19.04
CA LYS A 488 2.23 -24.02 19.30
C LYS A 488 1.49 -22.71 19.09
N LEU A 489 0.57 -22.66 18.12
CA LEU A 489 -0.23 -21.46 17.87
C LEU A 489 -1.20 -21.13 19.01
N LYS A 490 -1.61 -22.14 19.79
CA LYS A 490 -2.61 -22.02 20.87
C LYS A 490 -3.82 -21.17 20.43
N PRO A 491 -4.56 -21.60 19.39
CA PRO A 491 -5.56 -20.77 18.75
C PRO A 491 -6.72 -20.44 19.69
N LYS A 492 -7.18 -19.19 19.66
CA LYS A 492 -8.36 -18.74 20.39
C LYS A 492 -9.42 -18.27 19.39
N VAL A 493 -10.58 -18.92 19.42
CA VAL A 493 -11.75 -18.50 18.64
C VAL A 493 -12.51 -17.42 19.42
N LEU A 494 -12.80 -16.30 18.77
CA LEU A 494 -13.52 -15.15 19.30
C LEU A 494 -14.81 -14.95 18.50
N SER A 495 -15.95 -14.94 19.18
CA SER A 495 -17.28 -14.86 18.56
C SER A 495 -17.64 -13.41 18.22
N THR A 496 -17.89 -13.11 16.95
CA THR A 496 -18.11 -11.73 16.46
C THR A 496 -19.58 -11.32 16.40
N TYR A 497 -20.29 -11.45 17.53
CA TYR A 497 -21.71 -11.11 17.64
C TYR A 497 -21.98 -10.06 18.71
N PHE A 498 -22.95 -9.17 18.49
CA PHE A 498 -23.37 -8.17 19.47
C PHE A 498 -24.84 -8.33 19.85
N ASN A 499 -25.19 -7.96 21.08
CA ASN A 499 -26.53 -8.20 21.63
C ASN A 499 -27.37 -6.92 21.61
N ILE A 500 -28.56 -6.98 21.01
CA ILE A 500 -29.47 -5.83 20.88
C ILE A 500 -30.69 -5.89 21.80
N ARG A 501 -30.76 -6.84 22.73
CA ARG A 501 -31.92 -6.99 23.66
C ARG A 501 -32.15 -5.77 24.55
N LYS A 502 -31.10 -4.98 24.82
CA LYS A 502 -31.16 -3.74 25.61
C LYS A 502 -31.27 -2.47 24.75
N GLY A 503 -31.46 -2.63 23.44
CA GLY A 503 -31.37 -1.55 22.45
C GLY A 503 -30.11 -1.65 21.60
N LEU A 504 -30.15 -0.98 20.44
CA LEU A 504 -29.06 -0.96 19.45
C LEU A 504 -27.99 0.10 19.77
N ASP A 505 -28.40 1.23 20.35
CA ASP A 505 -27.47 2.33 20.60
C ASP A 505 -26.37 1.90 21.58
N GLY A 506 -25.11 2.06 21.15
CA GLY A 506 -23.91 1.63 21.89
C GLY A 506 -23.67 0.12 21.93
N SER A 507 -24.57 -0.74 21.40
CA SER A 507 -24.38 -2.19 21.49
C SER A 507 -23.20 -2.68 20.65
N LEU A 508 -23.01 -2.10 19.46
CA LEU A 508 -21.90 -2.44 18.57
C LEU A 508 -20.56 -2.02 19.18
N GLU A 509 -20.47 -0.80 19.71
CA GLU A 509 -19.27 -0.28 20.35
C GLU A 509 -18.87 -1.13 21.57
N ASN A 510 -19.82 -1.47 22.44
CA ASN A 510 -19.56 -2.30 23.62
C ASN A 510 -19.07 -3.70 23.23
N ALA A 511 -19.64 -4.29 22.18
CA ALA A 511 -19.21 -5.59 21.69
C ALA A 511 -17.78 -5.55 21.11
N ILE A 512 -17.43 -4.50 20.36
CA ILE A 512 -16.06 -4.30 19.86
C ILE A 512 -15.07 -4.14 21.03
N LYS A 513 -15.40 -3.33 22.04
CA LYS A 513 -14.55 -3.15 23.22
C LYS A 513 -14.31 -4.47 23.96
N ALA A 514 -15.38 -5.24 24.20
CA ALA A 514 -15.27 -6.56 24.83
C ALA A 514 -14.43 -7.55 24.00
N LEU A 515 -14.58 -7.53 22.67
CA LEU A 515 -13.76 -8.33 21.76
C LEU A 515 -12.28 -7.96 21.79
N CYS A 516 -11.96 -6.66 21.86
CA CYS A 516 -10.61 -6.19 22.02
C CYS A 516 -9.98 -6.66 23.35
N GLU A 517 -10.72 -6.58 24.45
CA GLU A 517 -10.28 -7.05 25.76
C GLU A 517 -10.07 -8.58 25.78
N GLU A 518 -10.97 -9.36 25.19
CA GLU A 518 -10.82 -10.81 25.10
C GLU A 518 -9.62 -11.21 24.23
N ALA A 519 -9.40 -10.49 23.12
CA ALA A 519 -8.23 -10.67 22.27
C ALA A 519 -6.92 -10.36 23.00
N ASP A 520 -6.85 -9.23 23.73
CA ASP A 520 -5.69 -8.86 24.54
C ASP A 520 -5.38 -9.94 25.58
N ALA A 521 -6.39 -10.35 26.37
CA ALA A 521 -6.24 -11.40 27.38
C ALA A 521 -5.76 -12.72 26.78
N ALA A 522 -6.31 -13.12 25.63
CA ALA A 522 -5.89 -14.33 24.92
C ALA A 522 -4.41 -14.27 24.51
N VAL A 523 -3.95 -13.15 23.95
CA VAL A 523 -2.55 -12.99 23.54
C VAL A 523 -1.62 -12.97 24.75
N ARG A 524 -2.00 -12.30 25.84
CA ARG A 524 -1.21 -12.32 27.10
C ARG A 524 -1.14 -13.71 27.72
N SER A 525 -2.17 -14.54 27.54
CA SER A 525 -2.15 -15.94 27.96
C SER A 525 -1.30 -16.86 27.05
N GLY A 526 -0.70 -16.30 25.99
CA GLY A 526 0.21 -16.99 25.08
C GLY A 526 -0.43 -17.50 23.80
N SER A 527 -1.65 -17.07 23.46
CA SER A 527 -2.24 -17.36 22.14
C SER A 527 -1.49 -16.62 21.04
N GLN A 528 -1.06 -17.34 20.01
CA GLN A 528 -0.40 -16.78 18.82
C GLN A 528 -1.32 -16.71 17.60
N LEU A 529 -2.55 -17.19 17.72
CA LEU A 529 -3.56 -17.17 16.66
C LEU A 529 -4.93 -16.80 17.24
N LEU A 530 -5.46 -15.67 16.81
CA LEU A 530 -6.82 -15.26 17.06
C LEU A 530 -7.67 -15.57 15.83
N VAL A 531 -8.74 -16.35 16.00
CA VAL A 531 -9.71 -16.64 14.94
C VAL A 531 -10.99 -15.87 15.25
N LEU A 532 -11.25 -14.79 14.50
CA LEU A 532 -12.48 -14.02 14.61
C LEU A 532 -13.54 -14.72 13.78
N SER A 533 -14.57 -15.27 14.42
CA SER A 533 -15.56 -16.11 13.74
C SER A 533 -16.96 -15.56 13.91
N ASP A 534 -17.69 -15.45 12.81
CA ASP A 534 -19.14 -15.25 12.78
C ASP A 534 -19.87 -16.57 12.46
N ARG A 535 -19.17 -17.70 12.44
CA ARG A 535 -19.77 -19.03 12.21
C ARG A 535 -20.69 -19.41 13.36
N SER A 536 -21.94 -19.75 13.02
CA SER A 536 -22.94 -20.29 13.94
C SER A 536 -23.79 -21.34 13.24
N GLU A 537 -24.26 -22.36 13.97
CA GLU A 537 -25.22 -23.34 13.44
C GLU A 537 -26.62 -22.71 13.28
N ALA A 538 -27.00 -21.82 14.19
CA ALA A 538 -28.28 -21.12 14.17
C ALA A 538 -28.09 -19.64 14.48
N LEU A 539 -28.67 -18.78 13.65
CA LEU A 539 -28.64 -17.33 13.86
C LEU A 539 -29.74 -16.92 14.85
N GLU A 540 -29.39 -16.08 15.83
CA GLU A 540 -30.35 -15.53 16.78
C GLU A 540 -30.87 -14.16 16.29
N PRO A 541 -32.19 -13.90 16.28
CA PRO A 541 -32.75 -12.61 15.85
C PRO A 541 -32.22 -11.40 16.65
N THR A 542 -31.87 -11.61 17.93
CA THR A 542 -31.40 -10.56 18.85
C THR A 542 -29.88 -10.44 18.95
N ARG A 543 -29.14 -11.16 18.08
CA ARG A 543 -27.68 -11.12 18.05
C ARG A 543 -27.17 -11.03 16.62
N PRO A 544 -27.17 -9.83 16.02
CA PRO A 544 -26.49 -9.58 14.77
C PRO A 544 -24.98 -9.81 14.86
N ALA A 545 -24.38 -10.22 13.75
CA ALA A 545 -22.94 -10.30 13.60
C ALA A 545 -22.33 -8.89 13.46
N VAL A 546 -21.19 -8.67 14.11
CA VAL A 546 -20.37 -7.48 13.90
C VAL A 546 -19.81 -7.54 12.47
N PRO A 547 -19.81 -6.43 11.69
CA PRO A 547 -19.13 -6.41 10.40
C PRO A 547 -17.67 -6.85 10.56
N ILE A 548 -17.30 -7.94 9.89
CA ILE A 548 -16.02 -8.62 10.13
C ILE A 548 -14.81 -7.70 9.89
N LEU A 549 -14.91 -6.77 8.94
CA LEU A 549 -13.89 -5.77 8.67
C LEU A 549 -13.67 -4.83 9.88
N LEU A 550 -14.75 -4.44 10.56
CA LEU A 550 -14.68 -3.62 11.78
C LEU A 550 -14.01 -4.39 12.92
N ALA A 551 -14.39 -5.66 13.12
CA ALA A 551 -13.81 -6.51 14.15
C ALA A 551 -12.31 -6.74 13.94
N VAL A 552 -11.89 -7.07 12.72
CA VAL A 552 -10.47 -7.23 12.37
C VAL A 552 -9.70 -5.93 12.60
N GLY A 553 -10.21 -4.80 12.08
CA GLY A 553 -9.55 -3.50 12.21
C GLY A 553 -9.39 -3.07 13.67
N ALA A 554 -10.47 -3.16 14.46
CA ALA A 554 -10.46 -2.76 15.87
C ALA A 554 -9.46 -3.60 16.69
N ILE A 555 -9.48 -4.93 16.55
CA ILE A 555 -8.54 -5.80 17.26
C ILE A 555 -7.11 -5.57 16.77
N HIS A 556 -6.90 -5.38 15.46
CA HIS A 556 -5.58 -5.08 14.92
C HIS A 556 -5.00 -3.82 15.56
N GLN A 557 -5.76 -2.72 15.60
CA GLN A 557 -5.33 -1.46 16.19
C GLN A 557 -5.12 -1.56 17.70
N HIS A 558 -6.04 -2.21 18.42
CA HIS A 558 -5.94 -2.42 19.86
C HIS A 558 -4.67 -3.19 20.24
N LEU A 559 -4.36 -4.28 19.52
CA LEU A 559 -3.14 -5.04 19.75
C LEU A 559 -1.87 -4.23 19.41
N ILE A 560 -1.91 -3.32 18.43
CA ILE A 560 -0.78 -2.42 18.15
C ILE A 560 -0.57 -1.46 19.33
N GLN A 561 -1.64 -0.81 19.78
CA GLN A 561 -1.61 0.17 20.88
C GLN A 561 -1.09 -0.44 22.18
N ASN A 562 -1.40 -1.72 22.44
CA ASN A 562 -0.97 -2.43 23.64
C ASN A 562 0.36 -3.18 23.48
N GLY A 563 1.04 -3.07 22.33
CA GLY A 563 2.33 -3.72 22.08
C GLY A 563 2.25 -5.25 21.93
N LEU A 564 1.08 -5.77 21.56
CA LEU A 564 0.77 -7.19 21.45
C LEU A 564 0.68 -7.71 20.01
N ARG A 565 0.58 -6.84 19.00
CA ARG A 565 0.31 -7.26 17.60
C ARG A 565 1.38 -8.18 17.02
N MET A 566 2.62 -8.11 17.51
CA MET A 566 3.71 -9.02 17.10
C MET A 566 3.60 -10.42 17.71
N SER A 567 2.79 -10.60 18.75
CA SER A 567 2.66 -11.86 19.48
C SER A 567 1.64 -12.83 18.86
N ALA A 568 0.73 -12.34 18.01
CA ALA A 568 -0.31 -13.16 17.40
C ALA A 568 -0.69 -12.74 15.99
N SER A 569 -1.19 -13.70 15.22
CA SER A 569 -1.84 -13.50 13.92
C SER A 569 -3.37 -13.48 14.06
N ILE A 570 -4.04 -12.80 13.14
CA ILE A 570 -5.51 -12.68 13.11
C ILE A 570 -6.02 -13.43 11.87
N VAL A 571 -6.98 -14.34 12.05
CA VAL A 571 -7.67 -15.03 10.96
C VAL A 571 -9.16 -14.72 11.04
N ALA A 572 -9.76 -14.35 9.90
CA ALA A 572 -11.20 -14.13 9.80
C ALA A 572 -11.89 -15.40 9.28
N ASP A 573 -12.73 -16.03 10.10
CA ASP A 573 -13.63 -17.12 9.69
C ASP A 573 -15.03 -16.54 9.51
N THR A 574 -15.37 -16.16 8.27
CA THR A 574 -16.48 -15.23 8.04
C THR A 574 -17.42 -15.63 6.91
N ALA A 575 -18.70 -15.36 7.13
CA ALA A 575 -19.72 -15.38 6.11
C ALA A 575 -19.67 -14.15 5.19
N GLN A 576 -19.22 -12.98 5.64
CA GLN A 576 -19.31 -11.70 4.92
C GLN A 576 -18.09 -11.43 4.01
N CYS A 577 -17.56 -12.46 3.35
CA CYS A 577 -16.42 -12.31 2.43
C CYS A 577 -16.50 -13.27 1.25
N PHE A 578 -16.70 -12.72 0.05
CA PHE A 578 -16.86 -13.46 -1.20
C PHE A 578 -16.23 -12.76 -2.43
N SER A 579 -16.01 -11.44 -2.41
CA SER A 579 -15.42 -10.69 -3.52
C SER A 579 -13.94 -10.38 -3.31
N THR A 580 -13.17 -10.22 -4.39
CA THR A 580 -11.73 -9.92 -4.35
C THR A 580 -11.40 -8.67 -3.51
N HIS A 581 -12.29 -7.67 -3.55
CA HIS A 581 -12.15 -6.45 -2.76
C HIS A 581 -12.32 -6.68 -1.26
N GLN A 582 -13.27 -7.52 -0.85
CA GLN A 582 -13.52 -7.83 0.57
C GLN A 582 -12.30 -8.53 1.20
N PHE A 583 -11.69 -9.49 0.50
CA PHE A 583 -10.42 -10.09 0.93
C PHE A 583 -9.31 -9.04 1.05
N ALA A 584 -9.17 -8.15 0.06
CA ALA A 584 -8.15 -7.11 0.09
C ALA A 584 -8.36 -6.12 1.26
N CYS A 585 -9.60 -5.76 1.59
CA CYS A 585 -9.88 -4.92 2.76
C CYS A 585 -9.48 -5.63 4.05
N LEU A 586 -9.93 -6.87 4.27
CA LEU A 586 -9.59 -7.63 5.49
C LEU A 586 -8.07 -7.74 5.70
N ILE A 587 -7.33 -8.05 4.64
CA ILE A 587 -5.87 -8.16 4.70
C ILE A 587 -5.23 -6.79 4.94
N GLY A 588 -5.66 -5.77 4.20
CA GLY A 588 -5.14 -4.40 4.33
C GLY A 588 -5.33 -3.79 5.72
N TYR A 589 -6.33 -4.26 6.48
CA TYR A 589 -6.62 -3.85 7.86
C TYR A 589 -6.20 -4.87 8.93
N GLY A 590 -5.41 -5.89 8.57
CA GLY A 590 -4.63 -6.66 9.54
C GLY A 590 -4.97 -8.15 9.68
N ALA A 591 -5.90 -8.69 8.88
CA ALA A 591 -6.08 -10.13 8.77
C ALA A 591 -4.88 -10.78 8.09
N SER A 592 -4.33 -11.82 8.70
CA SER A 592 -3.28 -12.66 8.11
C SER A 592 -3.88 -13.64 7.10
N ALA A 593 -5.02 -14.26 7.42
CA ALA A 593 -5.74 -15.17 6.52
C ALA A 593 -7.26 -15.10 6.72
N ILE A 594 -8.02 -15.63 5.77
CA ILE A 594 -9.47 -15.58 5.70
C ILE A 594 -10.00 -16.95 5.28
N CYS A 595 -10.93 -17.51 6.06
CA CYS A 595 -11.78 -18.63 5.67
C CYS A 595 -13.18 -18.11 5.29
N PRO A 596 -13.52 -18.02 4.00
CA PRO A 596 -14.78 -17.48 3.50
C PRO A 596 -15.88 -18.56 3.49
N TYR A 597 -16.24 -19.09 4.65
CA TYR A 597 -16.98 -20.36 4.74
C TYR A 597 -18.34 -20.34 4.03
N LEU A 598 -19.07 -19.23 4.12
CA LEU A 598 -20.39 -19.12 3.47
C LEU A 598 -20.27 -18.99 1.94
N ALA A 599 -19.20 -18.37 1.44
CA ALA A 599 -18.92 -18.31 0.00
C ALA A 599 -18.58 -19.70 -0.55
N LEU A 600 -17.82 -20.50 0.19
CA LEU A 600 -17.51 -21.89 -0.16
C LEU A 600 -18.77 -22.76 -0.14
N GLU A 601 -19.61 -22.65 0.90
CA GLU A 601 -20.94 -23.28 0.96
C GLU A 601 -21.82 -22.87 -0.23
N THR A 602 -21.83 -21.58 -0.58
CA THR A 602 -22.57 -21.06 -1.73
C THR A 602 -22.10 -21.68 -3.05
N CYS A 603 -20.79 -21.89 -3.23
CA CYS A 603 -20.25 -22.60 -4.39
C CYS A 603 -20.75 -24.05 -4.46
N ARG A 604 -20.81 -24.74 -3.30
CA ARG A 604 -21.29 -26.13 -3.19
C ARG A 604 -22.77 -26.23 -3.56
N GLN A 605 -23.60 -25.32 -3.05
CA GLN A 605 -25.03 -25.26 -3.38
C GLN A 605 -25.29 -24.90 -4.85
N TRP A 606 -24.62 -23.86 -5.36
CA TRP A 606 -24.75 -23.45 -6.76
C TRP A 606 -24.48 -24.61 -7.71
N ARG A 607 -23.41 -25.36 -7.45
CA ARG A 607 -23.00 -26.49 -8.29
C ARG A 607 -24.06 -27.59 -8.32
N LEU A 608 -24.77 -27.82 -7.23
CA LEU A 608 -25.81 -28.86 -7.12
C LEU A 608 -27.19 -28.40 -7.58
N SER A 609 -27.39 -27.10 -7.84
CA SER A 609 -28.67 -26.59 -8.29
C SER A 609 -29.11 -27.21 -9.63
N ASN A 610 -30.40 -27.51 -9.76
CA ASN A 610 -30.98 -28.09 -10.99
C ASN A 610 -30.68 -27.24 -12.23
N LYS A 611 -30.68 -25.91 -12.08
CA LYS A 611 -30.35 -24.97 -13.15
C LYS A 611 -28.91 -25.20 -13.63
N THR A 612 -27.94 -25.22 -12.73
CA THR A 612 -26.52 -25.38 -13.06
C THR A 612 -26.24 -26.76 -13.67
N VAL A 613 -26.81 -27.82 -13.10
CA VAL A 613 -26.69 -29.19 -13.65
C VAL A 613 -27.20 -29.26 -15.09
N ASN A 614 -28.34 -28.63 -15.38
CA ASN A 614 -28.90 -28.58 -16.73
C ASN A 614 -28.05 -27.73 -17.69
N LEU A 615 -27.49 -26.60 -17.23
CA LEU A 615 -26.60 -25.78 -18.05
C LEU A 615 -25.32 -26.53 -18.45
N MET A 616 -24.72 -27.27 -17.50
CA MET A 616 -23.55 -28.12 -17.75
C MET A 616 -23.88 -29.27 -18.70
N ARG A 617 -25.00 -29.98 -18.46
CA ARG A 617 -25.45 -31.09 -19.31
C ARG A 617 -25.67 -30.65 -20.77
N ASN A 618 -26.18 -29.44 -20.96
CA ASN A 618 -26.46 -28.87 -22.28
C ASN A 618 -25.26 -28.14 -22.91
N GLY A 619 -24.06 -28.23 -22.31
CA GLY A 619 -22.85 -27.60 -22.84
C GLY A 619 -22.83 -26.06 -22.80
N LYS A 620 -23.77 -25.43 -22.10
CA LYS A 620 -23.86 -23.96 -21.96
C LYS A 620 -22.88 -23.38 -20.92
N MET A 621 -22.26 -24.25 -20.14
CA MET A 621 -21.30 -23.90 -19.08
C MET A 621 -20.27 -25.02 -18.95
N PRO A 622 -19.01 -24.72 -18.56
CA PRO A 622 -18.02 -25.74 -18.28
C PRO A 622 -18.46 -26.73 -17.19
N THR A 623 -18.23 -28.02 -17.41
CA THR A 623 -18.46 -29.04 -16.39
C THR A 623 -17.38 -28.98 -15.33
N VAL A 624 -17.75 -28.67 -14.08
CA VAL A 624 -16.84 -28.66 -12.92
C VAL A 624 -17.35 -29.63 -11.86
N THR A 625 -16.49 -30.14 -10.96
CA THR A 625 -16.93 -30.86 -9.75
C THR A 625 -17.22 -29.87 -8.61
N ILE A 626 -17.76 -30.36 -7.48
CA ILE A 626 -18.02 -29.53 -6.29
C ILE A 626 -16.71 -28.98 -5.72
N GLU A 627 -15.67 -29.80 -5.67
CA GLU A 627 -14.33 -29.43 -5.23
C GLU A 627 -13.69 -28.47 -6.24
N GLN A 628 -13.87 -28.71 -7.54
CA GLN A 628 -13.32 -27.83 -8.57
C GLN A 628 -13.97 -26.45 -8.55
N ALA A 629 -15.27 -26.34 -8.27
CA ALA A 629 -15.96 -25.06 -8.12
C ALA A 629 -15.35 -24.21 -7.00
N GLN A 630 -15.07 -24.81 -5.84
CA GLN A 630 -14.41 -24.13 -4.71
C GLN A 630 -12.95 -23.78 -5.04
N ARG A 631 -12.19 -24.69 -5.68
CA ARG A 631 -10.83 -24.41 -6.15
C ARG A 631 -10.78 -23.23 -7.13
N ASN A 632 -11.71 -23.19 -8.06
CA ASN A 632 -11.85 -22.10 -9.02
C ASN A 632 -12.15 -20.78 -8.31
N PHE A 633 -13.10 -20.77 -7.37
CA PHE A 633 -13.40 -19.59 -6.56
C PHE A 633 -12.14 -19.06 -5.87
N ILE A 634 -11.42 -19.92 -5.13
CA ILE A 634 -10.17 -19.54 -4.47
C ILE A 634 -9.10 -19.06 -5.47
N LYS A 635 -8.98 -19.71 -6.63
CA LYS A 635 -8.07 -19.28 -7.70
C LYS A 635 -8.41 -17.87 -8.20
N ALA A 636 -9.69 -17.57 -8.42
CA ALA A 636 -10.16 -16.25 -8.84
C ALA A 636 -9.81 -15.19 -7.80
N VAL A 637 -10.01 -15.49 -6.51
CA VAL A 637 -9.64 -14.60 -5.39
C VAL A 637 -8.13 -14.35 -5.37
N LYS A 638 -7.29 -15.40 -5.48
CA LYS A 638 -5.83 -15.28 -5.53
C LYS A 638 -5.38 -14.37 -6.69
N SER A 639 -5.89 -14.60 -7.89
CA SER A 639 -5.59 -13.74 -9.05
C SER A 639 -6.08 -12.30 -8.85
N GLY A 640 -7.26 -12.11 -8.24
CA GLY A 640 -7.80 -10.80 -7.90
C GLY A 640 -6.96 -10.05 -6.87
N LEU A 641 -6.45 -10.74 -5.85
CA LEU A 641 -5.53 -10.14 -4.87
C LEU A 641 -4.24 -9.67 -5.54
N LEU A 642 -3.60 -10.52 -6.35
CA LEU A 642 -2.41 -10.12 -7.11
C LEU A 642 -2.69 -8.88 -7.97
N LYS A 643 -3.84 -8.82 -8.65
CA LYS A 643 -4.26 -7.62 -9.39
C LYS A 643 -4.41 -6.39 -8.50
N ILE A 644 -5.01 -6.51 -7.33
CA ILE A 644 -5.22 -5.36 -6.42
C ILE A 644 -3.88 -4.84 -5.90
N LEU A 645 -2.98 -5.73 -5.48
CA LEU A 645 -1.62 -5.39 -5.05
C LEU A 645 -0.85 -4.66 -6.17
N SER A 646 -0.95 -5.18 -7.40
CA SER A 646 -0.20 -4.67 -8.53
C SER A 646 -0.61 -3.24 -8.94
N LYS A 647 -1.85 -2.82 -8.64
CA LYS A 647 -2.32 -1.43 -8.88
C LYS A 647 -1.48 -0.38 -8.17
N MET A 648 -0.91 -0.70 -7.01
CA MET A 648 0.01 0.17 -6.27
C MET A 648 1.48 -0.17 -6.56
N GLY A 649 1.74 -1.19 -7.37
CA GLY A 649 3.09 -1.72 -7.62
C GLY A 649 3.65 -2.55 -6.47
N ILE A 650 2.80 -3.15 -5.63
CA ILE A 650 3.21 -3.96 -4.48
C ILE A 650 3.33 -5.42 -4.94
N SER A 651 4.44 -6.08 -4.63
CA SER A 651 4.69 -7.49 -5.00
C SER A 651 4.30 -8.49 -3.91
N LEU A 652 4.47 -8.14 -2.63
CA LEU A 652 4.24 -9.07 -1.52
C LEU A 652 2.97 -8.74 -0.73
N LEU A 653 2.20 -9.77 -0.45
CA LEU A 653 1.05 -9.66 0.45
C LEU A 653 1.46 -9.30 1.88
N SER A 654 2.63 -9.75 2.34
CA SER A 654 3.15 -9.40 3.68
C SER A 654 3.31 -7.89 3.86
N SER A 655 3.76 -7.18 2.82
CA SER A 655 3.87 -5.71 2.82
C SER A 655 2.54 -4.99 2.61
N TYR A 656 1.55 -5.66 2.01
CA TYR A 656 0.18 -5.14 1.87
C TYR A 656 -0.64 -5.29 3.15
N CYS A 657 -0.40 -6.35 3.93
CA CYS A 657 -1.09 -6.63 5.18
C CYS A 657 -0.85 -5.50 6.20
N GLY A 658 -1.94 -4.89 6.69
CA GLY A 658 -1.88 -3.75 7.62
C GLY A 658 -1.44 -2.42 6.99
N ALA A 659 -1.24 -2.35 5.67
CA ALA A 659 -0.79 -1.13 4.98
C ALA A 659 -1.89 -0.13 4.67
N GLN A 660 -3.17 -0.54 4.78
CA GLN A 660 -4.33 0.33 4.56
C GLN A 660 -4.29 1.07 3.20
N ILE A 661 -4.11 0.33 2.10
CA ILE A 661 -4.06 0.89 0.73
C ILE A 661 -5.47 1.24 0.21
N PHE A 662 -6.19 2.02 1.01
CA PHE A 662 -7.57 2.42 0.78
C PHE A 662 -7.79 3.89 1.14
N GLU A 663 -8.83 4.47 0.56
CA GLU A 663 -9.41 5.73 1.00
C GLU A 663 -10.88 5.47 1.40
N ILE A 664 -11.32 6.09 2.49
CA ILE A 664 -12.64 5.89 3.05
C ILE A 664 -13.55 7.04 2.62
N TYR A 665 -14.67 6.69 2.00
CA TYR A 665 -15.72 7.64 1.65
C TYR A 665 -17.00 7.32 2.43
N GLY A 666 -17.27 8.08 3.48
CA GLY A 666 -18.55 8.05 4.17
C GLY A 666 -18.55 7.45 5.58
N LEU A 667 -17.39 7.30 6.23
CA LEU A 667 -17.32 6.91 7.64
C LEU A 667 -16.85 8.08 8.50
N GLY A 668 -17.51 8.25 9.65
CA GLY A 668 -17.16 9.25 10.65
C GLY A 668 -15.81 8.97 11.31
N GLN A 669 -15.18 10.02 11.83
CA GLN A 669 -13.85 9.92 12.45
C GLN A 669 -13.82 8.94 13.63
N GLU A 670 -14.91 8.82 14.40
CA GLU A 670 -15.00 7.84 15.50
C GLU A 670 -14.85 6.38 15.04
N VAL A 671 -15.39 6.02 13.88
CA VAL A 671 -15.26 4.66 13.32
C VAL A 671 -13.84 4.44 12.82
N VAL A 672 -13.28 5.47 12.16
CA VAL A 672 -11.91 5.44 11.63
C VAL A 672 -10.89 5.32 12.76
N ASP A 673 -11.00 6.11 13.82
CA ASP A 673 -10.06 6.08 14.94
C ASP A 673 -10.12 4.75 15.71
N LEU A 674 -11.32 4.15 15.81
CA LEU A 674 -11.51 2.87 16.50
C LEU A 674 -10.86 1.70 15.76
N ALA A 675 -11.01 1.60 14.44
CA ALA A 675 -10.67 0.38 13.68
C ALA A 675 -9.72 0.59 12.50
N PHE A 676 -9.62 1.81 11.96
CA PHE A 676 -8.96 2.09 10.68
C PHE A 676 -7.97 3.27 10.79
N CYS A 677 -7.40 3.47 11.99
CA CYS A 677 -6.52 4.59 12.30
C CYS A 677 -5.35 4.67 11.30
N GLY A 678 -5.16 5.85 10.72
CA GLY A 678 -4.21 6.11 9.62
C GLY A 678 -4.85 6.24 8.23
N SER A 679 -6.08 5.76 8.06
CA SER A 679 -6.80 5.88 6.78
C SER A 679 -7.39 7.27 6.56
N VAL A 680 -7.41 7.70 5.30
CA VAL A 680 -7.97 9.01 4.92
C VAL A 680 -9.50 8.91 4.84
N SER A 681 -10.22 9.75 5.58
CA SER A 681 -11.68 9.93 5.50
C SER A 681 -12.05 11.42 5.55
N LYS A 682 -11.90 12.14 4.43
CA LYS A 682 -12.04 13.60 4.41
C LYS A 682 -13.47 14.12 4.48
N ILE A 683 -14.43 13.32 4.01
CA ILE A 683 -15.84 13.74 3.95
C ILE A 683 -16.62 13.46 5.25
N GLY A 684 -16.07 12.63 6.15
CA GLY A 684 -16.82 12.11 7.30
C GLY A 684 -18.00 11.23 6.86
N GLY A 685 -18.89 10.89 7.80
CA GLY A 685 -20.09 10.10 7.51
C GLY A 685 -20.54 9.29 8.72
N LEU A 686 -20.87 8.02 8.49
CA LEU A 686 -21.56 7.15 9.45
C LEU A 686 -20.86 7.10 10.81
N THR A 687 -21.66 7.23 11.86
CA THR A 687 -21.33 6.89 13.24
C THR A 687 -21.39 5.38 13.48
N LEU A 688 -20.85 4.90 14.60
CA LEU A 688 -20.96 3.50 15.02
C LEU A 688 -22.43 3.06 15.19
N ASN A 689 -23.30 3.95 15.67
CA ASN A 689 -24.72 3.64 15.82
C ASN A 689 -25.42 3.51 14.46
N GLU A 690 -25.09 4.37 13.50
CA GLU A 690 -25.62 4.27 12.13
C GLU A 690 -25.11 3.03 11.42
N LEU A 691 -23.83 2.68 11.58
CA LEU A 691 -23.27 1.44 11.07
C LEU A 691 -23.93 0.20 11.72
N GLY A 692 -24.25 0.27 13.01
CA GLY A 692 -25.04 -0.74 13.71
C GLY A 692 -26.45 -0.89 13.12
N ARG A 693 -27.11 0.22 12.74
CA ARG A 693 -28.43 0.22 12.08
C ARG A 693 -28.37 -0.37 10.67
N GLU A 694 -27.36 0.00 9.89
CA GLU A 694 -27.15 -0.57 8.55
C GLU A 694 -26.91 -2.08 8.63
N THR A 695 -26.05 -2.53 9.57
CA THR A 695 -25.82 -3.96 9.84
C THR A 695 -27.11 -4.68 10.22
N LEU A 696 -27.91 -4.08 11.11
CA LEU A 696 -29.18 -4.64 11.55
C LEU A 696 -30.19 -4.76 10.40
N SER A 697 -30.13 -3.88 9.39
CA SER A 697 -31.05 -3.91 8.26
C SER A 697 -30.99 -5.21 7.46
N PHE A 698 -29.79 -5.79 7.30
CA PHE A 698 -29.61 -7.12 6.69
C PHE A 698 -30.16 -8.22 7.61
N TRP A 699 -29.87 -8.12 8.91
CA TRP A 699 -30.35 -9.08 9.90
C TRP A 699 -31.88 -9.17 9.93
N VAL A 700 -32.57 -8.03 9.98
CA VAL A 700 -34.04 -7.97 9.99
C VAL A 700 -34.65 -8.68 8.78
N ARG A 701 -34.06 -8.54 7.60
CA ARG A 701 -34.53 -9.19 6.37
C ARG A 701 -34.41 -10.71 6.41
N ALA A 702 -33.38 -11.23 7.09
CA ALA A 702 -33.18 -12.67 7.25
C ALA A 702 -34.21 -13.34 8.18
N PHE A 703 -34.84 -12.57 9.07
CA PHE A 703 -35.83 -13.06 10.03
C PHE A 703 -37.28 -12.64 9.70
N SER A 704 -37.51 -11.91 8.61
CA SER A 704 -38.86 -11.54 8.18
C SER A 704 -39.46 -12.59 7.23
N GLU A 705 -40.65 -13.08 7.54
CA GLU A 705 -41.35 -14.14 6.76
C GLU A 705 -41.63 -13.74 5.30
N ASP A 706 -41.79 -12.44 5.03
CA ASP A 706 -42.07 -11.90 3.69
C ASP A 706 -40.81 -11.85 2.80
N THR A 707 -39.64 -11.60 3.39
CA THR A 707 -38.38 -11.45 2.66
C THR A 707 -37.53 -12.72 2.66
N ALA A 708 -37.77 -13.67 3.56
CA ALA A 708 -36.94 -14.88 3.72
C ALA A 708 -37.00 -15.91 2.57
N LYS A 709 -37.70 -15.63 1.47
CA LYS A 709 -37.96 -16.61 0.39
C LYS A 709 -36.95 -16.58 -0.76
N ARG A 710 -36.20 -15.49 -0.93
CA ARG A 710 -35.15 -15.35 -1.96
C ARG A 710 -34.20 -14.20 -1.63
N LEU A 711 -32.99 -14.21 -2.20
CA LEU A 711 -32.10 -13.07 -2.13
C LEU A 711 -32.69 -11.87 -2.90
N GLU A 712 -32.57 -10.69 -2.32
CA GLU A 712 -32.94 -9.45 -2.99
C GLU A 712 -31.97 -9.14 -4.12
N ASN A 713 -32.47 -8.56 -5.19
CA ASN A 713 -31.65 -8.00 -6.25
C ASN A 713 -31.69 -6.49 -6.09
N PHE A 714 -30.61 -5.91 -5.58
CA PHE A 714 -30.55 -4.47 -5.34
C PHE A 714 -30.43 -3.68 -6.63
N GLY A 715 -29.94 -4.27 -7.72
CA GLY A 715 -29.64 -3.55 -8.94
C GLY A 715 -28.39 -2.70 -8.79
N PHE A 716 -27.35 -3.20 -8.12
CA PHE A 716 -26.07 -2.48 -7.95
C PHE A 716 -25.19 -2.55 -9.20
N ILE A 717 -25.29 -3.64 -9.98
CA ILE A 717 -24.48 -3.82 -11.19
C ILE A 717 -25.28 -3.45 -12.43
N GLN A 718 -26.58 -3.82 -12.46
CA GLN A 718 -27.47 -3.55 -13.59
C GLN A 718 -28.72 -2.80 -13.15
N SER A 719 -29.02 -1.70 -13.85
CA SER A 719 -30.24 -0.92 -13.64
C SER A 719 -31.49 -1.80 -13.78
N ARG A 720 -32.32 -1.79 -12.74
CA ARG A 720 -33.58 -2.54 -12.67
C ARG A 720 -34.70 -1.69 -12.06
N PRO A 721 -35.96 -1.89 -12.48
CA PRO A 721 -37.10 -1.28 -11.81
C PRO A 721 -37.13 -1.64 -10.33
N GLY A 722 -37.21 -0.63 -9.44
CA GLY A 722 -37.23 -0.79 -7.99
C GLY A 722 -35.88 -1.05 -7.32
N GLY A 723 -34.81 -1.18 -8.12
CA GLY A 723 -33.44 -1.32 -7.64
C GLY A 723 -32.81 0.02 -7.23
N GLU A 724 -31.49 0.02 -7.13
CA GLU A 724 -30.66 1.19 -6.92
C GLU A 724 -30.79 2.16 -8.08
N PHE A 725 -30.64 3.45 -7.78
CA PHE A 725 -30.65 4.48 -8.80
C PHE A 725 -29.39 4.39 -9.68
N HIS A 726 -29.57 4.44 -10.99
CA HIS A 726 -28.47 4.57 -11.97
C HIS A 726 -28.61 5.88 -12.73
N ALA A 727 -27.54 6.67 -12.77
CA ALA A 727 -27.51 7.92 -13.53
C ALA A 727 -27.71 7.69 -15.04
N ASN A 728 -27.18 6.59 -15.57
CA ASN A 728 -27.42 6.15 -16.94
C ASN A 728 -28.40 4.97 -16.94
N ASN A 729 -29.68 5.27 -17.17
CA ASN A 729 -30.71 4.24 -17.28
C ASN A 729 -31.38 4.27 -18.67
N PRO A 730 -32.02 3.15 -19.09
CA PRO A 730 -32.58 3.03 -20.43
C PRO A 730 -33.63 4.09 -20.79
N GLU A 731 -34.41 4.57 -19.81
CA GLU A 731 -35.42 5.59 -20.02
C GLU A 731 -34.78 6.96 -20.31
N MET A 732 -33.82 7.37 -19.50
CA MET A 732 -33.08 8.62 -19.67
C MET A 732 -32.33 8.67 -21.01
N SER A 733 -31.69 7.57 -21.39
CA SER A 733 -31.02 7.45 -22.69
C SER A 733 -32.01 7.61 -23.85
N LYS A 734 -33.19 6.97 -23.79
CA LYS A 734 -34.22 7.10 -24.82
C LYS A 734 -34.75 8.53 -24.94
N LEU A 735 -35.02 9.19 -23.82
CA LEU A 735 -35.48 10.59 -23.78
C LEU A 735 -34.46 11.53 -24.40
N LEU A 736 -33.18 11.40 -24.02
CA LEU A 736 -32.10 12.22 -24.56
C LEU A 736 -31.91 11.98 -26.07
N HIS A 737 -31.94 10.72 -26.52
CA HIS A 737 -31.87 10.39 -27.95
C HIS A 737 -33.05 10.96 -28.74
N LYS A 738 -34.27 10.91 -28.18
CA LYS A 738 -35.46 11.51 -28.80
C LYS A 738 -35.33 13.02 -28.92
N ALA A 739 -34.90 13.69 -27.84
CA ALA A 739 -34.66 15.14 -27.83
C ALA A 739 -33.68 15.56 -28.93
N ILE A 740 -32.57 14.84 -29.08
CA ILE A 740 -31.52 15.17 -30.07
C ILE A 740 -31.96 14.84 -31.50
N ARG A 741 -32.53 13.65 -31.75
CA ARG A 741 -32.90 13.20 -33.11
C ARG A 741 -34.10 13.94 -33.67
N GLU A 742 -35.11 14.20 -32.85
CA GLU A 742 -36.35 14.84 -33.27
C GLU A 742 -36.36 16.36 -33.00
N LYS A 743 -35.30 16.91 -32.38
CA LYS A 743 -35.23 18.30 -31.90
C LYS A 743 -36.44 18.65 -31.01
N SER A 744 -36.80 17.73 -30.12
CA SER A 744 -37.99 17.86 -29.27
C SER A 744 -37.66 18.51 -27.93
N ASP A 745 -38.05 19.78 -27.77
CA ASP A 745 -37.91 20.50 -26.49
C ASP A 745 -38.69 19.83 -25.36
N ASN A 746 -39.85 19.23 -25.67
CA ASN A 746 -40.65 18.49 -24.70
C ASN A 746 -39.90 17.26 -24.17
N ALA A 747 -39.26 16.47 -25.04
CA ALA A 747 -38.45 15.33 -24.61
C ALA A 747 -37.26 15.77 -23.76
N TYR A 748 -36.61 16.89 -24.11
CA TYR A 748 -35.51 17.45 -23.31
C TYR A 748 -35.99 17.96 -21.94
N THR A 749 -37.17 18.58 -21.90
CA THR A 749 -37.79 19.06 -20.65
C THR A 749 -38.09 17.90 -19.71
N ILE A 750 -38.66 16.80 -20.22
CA ILE A 750 -38.91 15.60 -19.43
C ILE A 750 -37.59 15.00 -18.93
N TYR A 751 -36.56 14.93 -19.79
CA TYR A 751 -35.21 14.50 -19.38
C TYR A 751 -34.65 15.36 -18.23
N GLN A 752 -34.79 16.70 -18.31
CA GLN A 752 -34.36 17.61 -17.25
C GLN A 752 -35.17 17.42 -15.95
N GLN A 753 -36.47 17.14 -16.05
CA GLN A 753 -37.32 16.85 -14.88
C GLN A 753 -36.84 15.59 -14.15
N HIS A 754 -36.54 14.51 -14.87
CA HIS A 754 -35.96 13.31 -14.26
C HIS A 754 -34.61 13.58 -13.59
N LEU A 755 -33.75 14.41 -14.20
CA LEU A 755 -32.48 14.81 -13.57
C LEU A 755 -32.67 15.67 -12.32
N ALA A 756 -33.75 16.46 -12.26
CA ALA A 756 -34.06 17.33 -11.13
C ALA A 756 -34.73 16.56 -9.98
N SER A 757 -35.51 15.52 -10.26
CA SER A 757 -36.24 14.73 -9.27
C SER A 757 -35.49 13.48 -8.79
N ARG A 758 -34.28 13.24 -9.28
CA ARG A 758 -33.48 12.06 -8.89
C ARG A 758 -32.99 12.16 -7.45
N PRO A 759 -32.70 11.03 -6.78
CA PRO A 759 -32.03 11.05 -5.50
C PRO A 759 -30.61 11.64 -5.62
N VAL A 760 -30.06 12.02 -4.46
CA VAL A 760 -28.64 12.37 -4.35
C VAL A 760 -27.81 11.18 -4.83
N ASN A 761 -26.96 11.40 -5.82
CA ASN A 761 -26.15 10.35 -6.45
C ASN A 761 -24.66 10.61 -6.28
N VAL A 762 -24.24 11.86 -6.44
CA VAL A 762 -22.84 12.28 -6.38
C VAL A 762 -22.67 13.45 -5.42
N LEU A 763 -21.46 13.65 -4.89
CA LEU A 763 -21.19 14.69 -3.88
C LEU A 763 -21.61 16.10 -4.31
N ARG A 764 -21.49 16.44 -5.60
CA ARG A 764 -21.90 17.76 -6.12
C ARG A 764 -23.41 18.01 -6.01
N ASP A 765 -24.23 16.98 -5.81
CA ASP A 765 -25.67 17.12 -5.61
C ASP A 765 -26.01 17.70 -4.22
N LEU A 766 -25.06 17.64 -3.28
CA LEU A 766 -25.19 18.23 -1.95
C LEU A 766 -24.79 19.72 -1.92
N VAL A 767 -24.36 20.28 -3.05
CA VAL A 767 -23.87 21.66 -3.14
C VAL A 767 -24.88 22.53 -3.86
N GLU A 768 -25.31 23.60 -3.20
CA GLU A 768 -26.16 24.65 -3.78
C GLU A 768 -25.30 25.89 -4.13
N LEU A 769 -25.40 26.37 -5.37
CA LEU A 769 -24.71 27.58 -5.80
C LEU A 769 -25.54 28.82 -5.46
N LYS A 770 -25.08 29.62 -4.49
CA LYS A 770 -25.68 30.91 -4.12
C LYS A 770 -24.85 32.07 -4.64
N SER A 771 -25.53 33.13 -5.10
CA SER A 771 -24.88 34.34 -5.61
C SER A 771 -25.62 35.58 -5.16
N GLU A 772 -24.88 36.55 -4.65
CA GLU A 772 -25.38 37.91 -4.35
C GLU A 772 -25.43 38.81 -5.60
N ARG A 773 -24.99 38.29 -6.76
CA ARG A 773 -25.03 39.05 -8.02
C ARG A 773 -26.44 39.06 -8.59
N THR A 774 -26.90 40.22 -9.02
CA THR A 774 -28.18 40.34 -9.74
C THR A 774 -28.14 39.49 -11.03
N PRO A 775 -29.17 38.68 -11.31
CA PRO A 775 -29.25 37.92 -12.57
C PRO A 775 -29.11 38.84 -13.79
N ILE A 776 -28.35 38.39 -14.78
CA ILE A 776 -28.18 39.10 -16.05
C ILE A 776 -29.06 38.47 -17.14
N PRO A 777 -29.49 39.24 -18.15
CA PRO A 777 -30.15 38.67 -19.34
C PRO A 777 -29.25 37.64 -20.05
N ILE A 778 -29.85 36.54 -20.56
CA ILE A 778 -29.12 35.46 -21.25
C ILE A 778 -28.27 35.99 -22.42
N GLY A 779 -28.72 37.03 -23.12
CA GLY A 779 -27.96 37.66 -24.21
C GLY A 779 -26.65 38.35 -23.79
N LYS A 780 -26.40 38.50 -22.48
CA LYS A 780 -25.12 38.98 -21.92
C LYS A 780 -24.18 37.85 -21.49
N VAL A 781 -24.63 36.60 -21.55
CA VAL A 781 -23.81 35.41 -21.26
C VAL A 781 -22.93 35.10 -22.46
N GLU A 782 -21.76 34.50 -22.22
CA GLU A 782 -20.87 33.98 -23.26
C GLU A 782 -21.66 33.09 -24.25
N PRO A 783 -21.48 33.26 -25.58
CA PRO A 783 -22.24 32.50 -26.57
C PRO A 783 -21.90 31.01 -26.50
N ALA A 784 -22.89 30.15 -26.78
CA ALA A 784 -22.72 28.70 -26.75
C ALA A 784 -21.57 28.20 -27.64
N THR A 785 -21.32 28.86 -28.78
CA THR A 785 -20.21 28.55 -29.69
C THR A 785 -18.83 28.71 -29.05
N SER A 786 -18.66 29.63 -28.10
CA SER A 786 -17.42 29.80 -27.33
C SER A 786 -17.32 28.80 -26.18
N ILE A 787 -18.45 28.49 -25.54
CA ILE A 787 -18.50 27.53 -24.42
C ILE A 787 -18.09 26.12 -24.88
N VAL A 788 -18.58 25.67 -26.04
CA VAL A 788 -18.34 24.31 -26.55
C VAL A 788 -16.88 24.04 -26.95
N GLU A 789 -16.06 25.06 -27.21
CA GLU A 789 -14.62 24.91 -27.47
C GLU A 789 -13.86 24.32 -26.27
N ARG A 790 -14.45 24.44 -25.08
CA ARG A 790 -13.94 23.86 -23.83
C ARG A 790 -14.32 22.40 -23.66
N PHE A 791 -15.25 21.87 -24.45
CA PHE A 791 -15.72 20.50 -24.33
C PHE A 791 -14.75 19.51 -24.98
N CYS A 792 -14.55 18.40 -24.29
CA CYS A 792 -13.78 17.26 -24.74
C CYS A 792 -14.61 15.99 -24.55
N THR A 793 -14.65 15.09 -25.54
CA THR A 793 -15.45 13.85 -25.44
C THR A 793 -14.73 12.70 -24.73
N GLY A 794 -13.49 12.92 -24.26
CA GLY A 794 -12.65 11.87 -23.67
C GLY A 794 -12.12 10.88 -24.71
N GLY A 795 -11.17 10.04 -24.28
CA GLY A 795 -10.54 9.02 -25.13
C GLY A 795 -11.29 7.70 -25.06
N MET A 796 -11.92 7.29 -26.16
CA MET A 796 -12.55 5.99 -26.32
C MET A 796 -11.86 5.27 -27.48
N SER A 797 -11.23 4.13 -27.23
CA SER A 797 -10.36 3.47 -28.20
C SER A 797 -11.13 2.90 -29.39
N LEU A 798 -10.54 3.02 -30.59
CA LEU A 798 -10.93 2.23 -31.75
C LEU A 798 -10.69 0.75 -31.43
N GLY A 799 -11.77 -0.04 -31.32
CA GLY A 799 -11.75 -1.42 -30.83
C GLY A 799 -12.64 -1.63 -29.61
N ALA A 800 -12.79 -0.62 -28.74
CA ALA A 800 -13.85 -0.60 -27.72
C ALA A 800 -15.17 -0.09 -28.31
N ILE A 801 -15.10 0.92 -29.19
CA ILE A 801 -16.23 1.44 -29.96
C ILE A 801 -16.03 1.19 -31.46
N SER A 802 -17.14 1.20 -32.21
CA SER A 802 -17.10 1.05 -33.66
C SER A 802 -16.42 2.25 -34.31
N ARG A 803 -15.88 2.04 -35.52
CA ARG A 803 -15.25 3.09 -36.32
C ARG A 803 -16.22 4.24 -36.60
N GLU A 804 -17.46 3.93 -36.93
CA GLU A 804 -18.52 4.90 -37.22
C GLU A 804 -18.80 5.77 -36.01
N THR A 805 -18.81 5.19 -34.81
CA THR A 805 -19.02 5.93 -33.55
C THR A 805 -17.83 6.84 -33.27
N HIS A 806 -16.61 6.33 -33.40
CA HIS A 806 -15.37 7.06 -33.19
C HIS A 806 -15.24 8.26 -34.14
N GLU A 807 -15.44 8.04 -35.44
CA GLU A 807 -15.39 9.08 -36.47
C GLU A 807 -16.52 10.10 -36.32
N ALA A 808 -17.74 9.65 -35.98
CA ALA A 808 -18.87 10.56 -35.75
C ALA A 808 -18.58 11.54 -34.61
N ILE A 809 -17.97 11.07 -33.51
CA ILE A 809 -17.56 11.90 -32.38
C ILE A 809 -16.49 12.91 -32.82
N ALA A 810 -15.45 12.46 -33.52
CA ALA A 810 -14.38 13.34 -34.01
C ALA A 810 -14.91 14.42 -34.95
N ILE A 811 -15.74 14.03 -35.93
CA ILE A 811 -16.37 14.97 -36.87
C ILE A 811 -17.25 15.97 -36.12
N ALA A 812 -18.05 15.52 -35.14
CA ALA A 812 -18.91 16.41 -34.36
C ALA A 812 -18.10 17.45 -33.56
N MET A 813 -17.05 17.02 -32.86
CA MET A 813 -16.21 17.92 -32.05
C MET A 813 -15.46 18.92 -32.91
N ASN A 814 -14.88 18.47 -34.03
CA ASN A 814 -14.21 19.36 -34.98
C ASN A 814 -15.16 20.41 -35.58
N ARG A 815 -16.42 20.03 -35.87
CA ARG A 815 -17.43 20.97 -36.39
C ARG A 815 -17.81 22.07 -35.41
N ILE A 816 -17.77 21.79 -34.11
CA ILE A 816 -18.14 22.77 -33.06
C ILE A 816 -16.93 23.45 -32.42
N GLY A 817 -15.71 23.22 -32.93
CA GLY A 817 -14.46 23.76 -32.35
C GLY A 817 -14.05 23.11 -31.01
N GLY A 818 -14.71 22.02 -30.61
CA GLY A 818 -14.34 21.23 -29.45
C GLY A 818 -13.21 20.24 -29.75
N LYS A 819 -12.89 19.37 -28.78
CA LYS A 819 -11.82 18.37 -28.93
C LYS A 819 -12.35 16.93 -28.79
N SER A 820 -11.93 16.03 -29.67
CA SER A 820 -12.05 14.58 -29.47
C SER A 820 -10.69 13.99 -29.08
N ASN A 821 -10.66 12.73 -28.63
CA ASN A 821 -9.43 12.04 -28.25
C ASN A 821 -9.48 10.60 -28.82
N SER A 822 -8.39 10.18 -29.47
CA SER A 822 -8.27 8.89 -30.17
C SER A 822 -8.40 7.67 -29.25
N GLY A 823 -8.19 7.86 -27.94
CA GLY A 823 -8.03 6.77 -26.98
C GLY A 823 -6.73 6.00 -27.21
N GLU A 824 -6.66 4.79 -26.66
CA GLU A 824 -5.45 3.95 -26.64
C GLU A 824 -5.26 3.06 -27.88
N GLY A 825 -6.25 3.01 -28.79
CA GLY A 825 -6.28 2.10 -29.93
C GLY A 825 -5.54 2.57 -31.18
N GLY A 826 -4.90 3.74 -31.13
CA GLY A 826 -4.38 4.44 -32.30
C GLY A 826 -5.49 5.07 -33.16
N GLU A 827 -5.11 5.61 -34.31
CA GLU A 827 -6.03 6.30 -35.24
C GLU A 827 -5.68 5.97 -36.68
N THR A 828 -6.68 5.92 -37.57
CA THR A 828 -6.43 5.61 -38.98
C THR A 828 -5.73 6.78 -39.68
N GLN A 829 -4.74 6.49 -40.53
CA GLN A 829 -3.97 7.55 -41.22
C GLN A 829 -4.85 8.43 -42.13
N SER A 830 -5.98 7.90 -42.64
CA SER A 830 -6.97 8.66 -43.40
C SER A 830 -7.71 9.75 -42.60
N ALA A 831 -7.72 9.66 -41.26
CA ALA A 831 -8.37 10.66 -40.41
C ALA A 831 -7.60 11.99 -40.38
N GLY A 832 -6.32 12.00 -40.77
CA GLY A 832 -5.48 13.20 -40.84
C GLY A 832 -5.74 14.12 -42.04
N VAL A 833 -6.64 13.73 -42.96
CA VAL A 833 -6.94 14.50 -44.18
C VAL A 833 -8.38 15.01 -44.14
N PRO A 834 -8.63 16.32 -44.33
CA PRO A 834 -10.00 16.84 -44.41
C PRO A 834 -10.79 16.14 -45.53
N LEU A 835 -12.06 15.80 -45.26
CA LEU A 835 -12.94 15.13 -46.24
C LEU A 835 -13.02 15.87 -47.59
N GLN A 836 -12.92 17.20 -47.59
CA GLN A 836 -12.85 18.01 -48.82
C GLN A 836 -11.61 17.71 -49.67
N MET A 837 -10.45 17.46 -49.05
CA MET A 837 -9.21 17.10 -49.75
C MET A 837 -9.23 15.65 -50.26
N LEU A 838 -9.83 14.73 -49.51
CA LEU A 838 -10.06 13.34 -49.95
C LEU A 838 -11.00 13.28 -51.16
N LEU A 839 -12.12 14.02 -51.13
CA LEU A 839 -13.06 14.11 -52.25
C LEU A 839 -12.42 14.77 -53.48
N MET A 840 -11.60 15.81 -53.32
CA MET A 840 -10.83 16.40 -54.43
C MET A 840 -9.80 15.43 -55.03
N GLY A 841 -9.18 14.57 -54.21
CA GLY A 841 -8.28 13.51 -54.68
C GLY A 841 -9.00 12.43 -55.48
N ILE A 842 -10.18 11.99 -55.03
CA ILE A 842 -11.02 11.00 -55.75
C ILE A 842 -11.57 11.60 -57.05
N LEU A 843 -12.03 12.86 -57.04
CA LEU A 843 -12.44 13.58 -58.26
C LEU A 843 -11.30 13.71 -59.27
N ARG A 844 -10.05 13.93 -58.82
CA ARG A 844 -8.87 13.91 -59.70
C ARG A 844 -8.59 12.51 -60.28
N HIS A 845 -8.89 11.44 -59.56
CA HIS A 845 -8.68 10.06 -60.03
C HIS A 845 -9.77 9.59 -61.02
N PHE A 846 -10.95 10.23 -61.01
CA PHE A 846 -12.02 10.01 -62.01
C PHE A 846 -11.94 10.96 -63.22
N LEU A 847 -11.09 11.98 -63.17
CA LEU A 847 -10.85 12.97 -64.24
C LEU A 847 -9.55 12.71 -65.04
N ILE A 848 -8.87 11.59 -64.76
CA ILE A 848 -7.78 11.00 -65.57
C ILE A 848 -8.33 9.67 -66.11
#